data_AF-A0A4Y2GSK0-F1
#
_entry.id   AF-A0A4Y2GSK0-F1
#
_cell.length_a   1.000
_cell.length_b   1.000
_cell.length_c   1.000
_cell.angle_alpha   90.00
_cell.angle_beta   90.00
_cell.angle_gamma   90.00
#
_symmetry.space_group_name_H-M   'P 1'
#
loop_
_entity.id
_entity.type
_entity.pdbx_description
1 polymer ?
#
loop_
_entity_poly.entity_id
_entity_poly.type
_entity_poly.pdbx_seq_one_letter_code
_entity_poly.pdbx_strand_id
1 'polypeptide(L)'
;MTSKISARNKFKCPIFGSPEVISQINLPTYEDMLRCCFFERLNLATKTGNKEPSFSRIAENVATKIESVWAKASTAIPILTHSRVLQMIHTYHGKYTNFKKSYKRDNASKVFQTNIKAFRQEACTKIFDVAVCKCITFKDCICERTKKLPQNEHKFLKDQRTTRLLYIGSLDINEAKRLQNIADRKVHNLYLNHTQATPTAGYVDYEDEETDCSSDISEVNLNLDTYKPSTSNRHRLSLTDPKYKQLTPFASKSSQMRLGLPSTAMVGDRFGVSDRAVAAIASSVLNDVGLTTSNNSDLVVDENRLRREKAKVRKDLKFQALSEAQALPLKGLYFDGQPGSRYITHLSPSFGIGKQISETIIEYFEGITRDLSQLLAIGCDGTSVNTGWKSGVIRCLELKLGKPLQWALLTCETLPVTTFKIIDCELPTTDRRDLSKYQLYLLDISQAVRLGNCSNELARRSPGTLSHSRWLTTANRVLRLYVSSPAPSLKLKQIAEFVMKVYTPNWFNIKSKHSLKDGAKHVWNTISRSRYLSQDLKDVVDGVISRNSFFAHPENILLCILKDERQHIRELAARRIIKSRESSSNVKSVPVFLPPKLNFEAADYTEMIDWSLITITSPPILRDISTAVFSSIVRNKKNPEWDFVHFPCHTQAVERCVKLVTEASAKVYGFQNRDGFIRSTFFSRSIMPEFDHKADFKPFPAD
;
A
#
# COMPACT_ATOMS: atom_id res chain seq x y z
N MET A 1 28.59 19.39 9.51
CA MET A 1 27.68 18.21 9.55
C MET A 1 28.17 17.11 10.52
N THR A 2 28.94 17.45 11.57
CA THR A 2 29.91 16.51 12.20
C THR A 2 29.52 15.97 13.59
N SER A 3 28.72 16.68 14.39
CA SER A 3 28.47 16.33 15.79
C SER A 3 27.64 15.05 16.01
N LYS A 4 26.58 14.83 15.22
CA LYS A 4 25.66 13.68 15.40
C LYS A 4 26.28 12.30 15.10
N ILE A 5 27.43 12.23 14.45
CA ILE A 5 28.13 10.95 14.17
C ILE A 5 28.81 10.41 15.43
N SER A 6 29.38 11.28 16.26
CA SER A 6 30.15 10.91 17.46
C SER A 6 29.32 10.07 18.45
N ALA A 7 28.11 10.51 18.78
CA ALA A 7 27.23 9.82 19.74
C ALA A 7 26.88 8.37 19.32
N ARG A 8 26.70 8.10 18.01
CA ARG A 8 26.33 6.77 17.52
C ARG A 8 27.48 5.75 17.61
N ASN A 9 28.74 6.19 17.60
CA ASN A 9 29.87 5.28 17.78
C ASN A 9 29.98 4.74 19.21
N LYS A 10 29.55 5.50 20.22
CA LYS A 10 29.66 5.12 21.65
C LYS A 10 28.80 3.91 22.05
N PHE A 11 27.81 3.54 21.23
CA PHE A 11 26.85 2.44 21.51
C PHE A 11 26.94 1.26 20.52
N LYS A 12 27.92 1.24 19.61
CA LYS A 12 28.16 0.07 18.74
C LYS A 12 28.61 -1.15 19.55
N CYS A 13 28.11 -2.33 19.20
CA CYS A 13 28.54 -3.60 19.75
C CYS A 13 29.76 -4.12 18.99
N PRO A 14 30.92 -4.37 19.64
CA PRO A 14 32.11 -4.91 18.95
C PRO A 14 31.88 -6.32 18.36
N ILE A 15 30.91 -7.06 18.90
CA ILE A 15 30.62 -8.44 18.51
C ILE A 15 29.48 -8.50 17.48
N PHE A 16 28.38 -7.75 17.65
CA PHE A 16 27.16 -7.83 16.82
C PHE A 16 26.85 -6.57 16.01
N GLY A 17 27.74 -5.58 15.97
CA GLY A 17 27.62 -4.42 15.09
C GLY A 17 26.69 -3.31 15.63
N SER A 18 25.81 -2.81 14.76
CA SER A 18 24.94 -1.66 15.08
C SER A 18 23.72 -2.07 15.92
N PRO A 19 23.19 -1.17 16.78
CA PRO A 19 21.86 -1.32 17.36
C PRO A 19 20.76 -1.41 16.30
N GLU A 20 19.78 -2.28 16.49
CA GLU A 20 18.71 -2.57 15.52
C GLU A 20 17.41 -2.96 16.23
N VAL A 21 16.27 -2.87 15.52
CA VAL A 21 14.93 -3.22 16.04
C VAL A 21 14.59 -4.65 15.66
N ILE A 22 13.91 -5.39 16.53
CA ILE A 22 13.40 -6.74 16.21
C ILE A 22 12.49 -6.69 14.97
N SER A 23 12.86 -7.47 13.96
CA SER A 23 12.08 -7.66 12.73
C SER A 23 10.67 -8.14 13.03
N GLN A 24 9.72 -7.59 12.29
CA GLN A 24 8.29 -7.89 12.42
C GLN A 24 7.81 -8.97 11.43
N ILE A 25 8.75 -9.64 10.76
CA ILE A 25 8.55 -10.51 9.59
C ILE A 25 8.99 -11.96 9.87
N ASN A 26 9.91 -12.18 10.81
CA ASN A 26 10.41 -13.51 11.23
C ASN A 26 10.47 -13.57 12.75
N LEU A 27 10.46 -14.78 13.32
CA LEU A 27 10.73 -14.94 14.76
C LEU A 27 12.17 -14.51 15.08
N PRO A 28 12.39 -13.76 16.19
CA PRO A 28 13.68 -13.17 16.52
C PRO A 28 14.74 -14.23 16.84
N THR A 29 16.00 -13.91 16.57
CA THR A 29 17.19 -14.65 17.00
C THR A 29 17.78 -14.13 18.30
N TYR A 30 18.76 -14.86 18.84
CA TYR A 30 19.60 -14.37 19.93
C TYR A 30 20.42 -13.13 19.51
N GLU A 31 20.81 -13.01 18.24
CA GLU A 31 21.42 -11.79 17.71
C GLU A 31 20.41 -10.62 17.66
N ASP A 32 19.20 -10.83 17.13
CA ASP A 32 18.15 -9.80 17.07
C ASP A 32 17.81 -9.27 18.48
N MET A 33 17.70 -10.17 19.47
CA MET A 33 17.48 -9.83 20.87
C MET A 33 18.62 -8.95 21.41
N LEU A 34 19.89 -9.32 21.18
CA LEU A 34 21.03 -8.52 21.63
C LEU A 34 21.12 -7.16 20.92
N ARG A 35 20.90 -7.09 19.60
CA ARG A 35 20.84 -5.83 18.84
C ARG A 35 19.73 -4.91 19.37
N CYS A 36 18.58 -5.48 19.74
CA CYS A 36 17.48 -4.75 20.37
C CYS A 36 17.81 -4.25 21.79
N CYS A 37 18.54 -5.02 22.60
CA CYS A 37 19.05 -4.53 23.89
C CYS A 37 19.99 -3.30 23.73
N PHE A 38 20.74 -3.21 22.63
CA PHE A 38 21.56 -2.02 22.36
C PHE A 38 20.71 -0.84 21.84
N PHE A 39 19.65 -1.12 21.08
CA PHE A 39 18.72 -0.11 20.59
C PHE A 39 17.91 0.53 21.72
N GLU A 40 17.37 -0.28 22.65
CA GLU A 40 16.67 0.23 23.82
C GLU A 40 17.60 0.96 24.80
N ARG A 41 18.86 0.51 24.96
CA ARG A 41 19.88 1.28 25.72
C ARG A 41 20.08 2.68 25.14
N LEU A 42 20.12 2.82 23.81
CA LEU A 42 20.24 4.11 23.14
C LEU A 42 18.98 4.97 23.33
N ASN A 43 17.79 4.41 23.14
CA ASN A 43 16.50 5.10 23.26
C ASN A 43 16.20 5.59 24.67
N LEU A 44 16.63 4.85 25.70
CA LEU A 44 16.46 5.24 27.09
C LEU A 44 17.50 6.32 27.47
N ALA A 45 18.77 6.16 27.07
CA ALA A 45 19.82 7.15 27.35
C ALA A 45 19.53 8.54 26.74
N THR A 46 18.90 8.62 25.56
CA THR A 46 18.51 9.91 24.97
C THR A 46 17.34 10.58 25.69
N LYS A 47 16.53 9.83 26.44
CA LYS A 47 15.41 10.36 27.25
C LYS A 47 15.82 10.77 28.68
N THR A 48 16.90 10.19 29.21
CA THR A 48 17.38 10.41 30.60
C THR A 48 18.54 11.42 30.71
N GLY A 49 18.81 12.20 29.66
CA GLY A 49 19.94 13.15 29.65
C GLY A 49 21.31 12.45 29.66
N ASN A 50 21.46 11.35 28.92
CA ASN A 50 22.65 10.50 28.84
C ASN A 50 23.02 9.71 30.11
N LYS A 51 22.17 9.66 31.15
CA LYS A 51 22.35 8.73 32.29
C LYS A 51 22.18 7.27 31.81
N GLU A 52 23.11 6.38 32.19
CA GLU A 52 23.07 4.98 31.71
C GLU A 52 21.85 4.22 32.28
N PRO A 53 20.95 3.70 31.42
CA PRO A 53 19.74 3.01 31.87
C PRO A 53 20.03 1.61 32.41
N SER A 54 19.29 1.21 33.45
CA SER A 54 19.46 -0.11 34.09
C SER A 54 19.16 -1.26 33.10
N PHE A 55 19.94 -2.34 33.18
CA PHE A 55 19.75 -3.46 32.26
C PHE A 55 18.41 -4.18 32.46
N SER A 56 17.86 -4.21 33.68
CA SER A 56 16.51 -4.72 33.93
C SER A 56 15.45 -3.95 33.11
N ARG A 57 15.51 -2.60 33.08
CA ARG A 57 14.56 -1.81 32.27
C ARG A 57 14.77 -1.97 30.76
N ILE A 58 16.00 -2.26 30.32
CA ILE A 58 16.27 -2.66 28.93
C ILE A 58 15.66 -4.05 28.64
N ALA A 59 15.82 -5.02 29.54
CA ALA A 59 15.29 -6.36 29.37
C ALA A 59 13.75 -6.36 29.30
N GLU A 60 13.08 -5.56 30.14
CA GLU A 60 11.63 -5.32 30.11
C GLU A 60 11.12 -4.87 28.73
N ASN A 61 11.75 -3.83 28.18
CA ASN A 61 11.43 -3.28 26.87
C ASN A 61 11.74 -4.24 25.71
N VAL A 62 12.59 -5.26 25.92
CA VAL A 62 12.95 -6.26 24.91
C VAL A 62 12.07 -7.52 25.05
N ALA A 63 11.74 -7.96 26.25
CA ALA A 63 10.82 -9.07 26.51
C ALA A 63 9.44 -8.79 25.89
N THR A 64 8.84 -7.63 26.23
CA THR A 64 7.55 -7.17 25.67
C THR A 64 7.57 -7.07 24.13
N LYS A 65 8.70 -6.70 23.52
CA LYS A 65 8.87 -6.67 22.05
C LYS A 65 9.03 -8.06 21.44
N ILE A 66 9.67 -9.01 22.13
CA ILE A 66 9.75 -10.40 21.69
C ILE A 66 8.36 -11.04 21.77
N GLU A 67 7.68 -10.90 22.91
CA GLU A 67 6.35 -11.47 23.15
C GLU A 67 5.30 -10.96 22.17
N SER A 68 5.30 -9.66 21.85
CA SER A 68 4.40 -9.11 20.82
C SER A 68 4.69 -9.65 19.41
N VAL A 69 5.94 -9.98 19.06
CA VAL A 69 6.27 -10.64 17.79
C VAL A 69 5.83 -12.10 17.77
N TRP A 70 5.97 -12.83 18.88
CA TRP A 70 5.48 -14.21 18.98
C TRP A 70 3.95 -14.29 18.98
N ALA A 71 3.26 -13.42 19.70
CA ALA A 71 1.80 -13.32 19.67
C ALA A 71 1.26 -12.92 18.28
N LYS A 72 2.01 -12.09 17.54
CA LYS A 72 1.72 -11.74 16.14
C LYS A 72 2.01 -12.89 15.17
N ALA A 73 2.93 -13.80 15.50
CA ALA A 73 3.25 -14.96 14.67
C ALA A 73 2.09 -15.97 14.66
N SER A 74 1.60 -16.34 15.85
CA SER A 74 0.29 -16.98 16.06
C SER A 74 -0.05 -16.96 17.55
N THR A 75 -1.29 -16.55 17.87
CA THR A 75 -1.81 -16.57 19.25
C THR A 75 -2.06 -18.00 19.77
N ALA A 76 -2.00 -19.01 18.90
CA ALA A 76 -2.19 -20.41 19.25
C ALA A 76 -0.90 -21.11 19.70
N ILE A 77 0.26 -20.42 19.68
CA ILE A 77 1.55 -20.94 20.17
C ILE A 77 1.68 -20.64 21.67
N PRO A 78 1.70 -21.65 22.57
CA PRO A 78 1.94 -21.41 23.98
C PRO A 78 3.39 -20.90 24.18
N ILE A 79 3.55 -19.74 24.81
CA ILE A 79 4.87 -19.15 25.13
C ILE A 79 5.20 -19.26 26.63
N LEU A 80 6.49 -19.18 26.94
CA LEU A 80 7.01 -19.11 28.31
C LEU A 80 6.53 -17.84 29.02
N THR A 81 6.43 -17.89 30.36
CA THR A 81 6.02 -16.74 31.18
C THR A 81 7.01 -15.58 31.08
N HIS A 82 6.53 -14.35 31.25
CA HIS A 82 7.35 -13.12 31.13
C HIS A 82 8.63 -13.15 31.98
N SER A 83 8.52 -13.59 33.24
CA SER A 83 9.67 -13.80 34.13
C SER A 83 10.72 -14.75 33.54
N ARG A 84 10.29 -15.82 32.84
CA ARG A 84 11.20 -16.76 32.18
C ARG A 84 11.81 -16.17 30.89
N VAL A 85 11.08 -15.36 30.14
CA VAL A 85 11.61 -14.59 29.00
C VAL A 85 12.70 -13.62 29.47
N LEU A 86 12.46 -12.87 30.54
CA LEU A 86 13.44 -12.00 31.19
C LEU A 86 14.68 -12.76 31.66
N GLN A 87 14.52 -13.92 32.32
CA GLN A 87 15.64 -14.79 32.72
C GLN A 87 16.49 -15.22 31.51
N MET A 88 15.88 -15.55 30.36
CA MET A 88 16.60 -15.91 29.14
C MET A 88 17.39 -14.72 28.56
N ILE A 89 16.80 -13.52 28.54
CA ILE A 89 17.48 -12.28 28.13
C ILE A 89 18.68 -11.99 29.04
N HIS A 90 18.48 -12.03 30.36
CA HIS A 90 19.54 -11.81 31.35
C HIS A 90 20.67 -12.84 31.22
N THR A 91 20.34 -14.13 31.09
CA THR A 91 21.33 -15.21 30.92
C THR A 91 22.18 -15.02 29.66
N TYR A 92 21.56 -14.71 28.52
CA TYR A 92 22.28 -14.59 27.24
C TYR A 92 23.04 -13.26 27.12
N HIS A 93 22.51 -12.16 27.67
CA HIS A 93 23.28 -10.92 27.83
C HIS A 93 24.47 -11.11 28.79
N GLY A 94 24.33 -11.96 29.82
CA GLY A 94 25.43 -12.44 30.67
C GLY A 94 26.56 -13.07 29.85
N LYS A 95 26.25 -14.06 29.01
CA LYS A 95 27.21 -14.66 28.07
C LYS A 95 27.90 -13.59 27.19
N TYR A 96 27.13 -12.69 26.58
CA TYR A 96 27.68 -11.59 25.78
C TYR A 96 28.61 -10.66 26.58
N THR A 97 28.26 -10.27 27.81
CA THR A 97 29.10 -9.39 28.63
C THR A 97 30.43 -10.03 29.02
N ASN A 98 30.49 -11.35 29.21
CA ASN A 98 31.74 -12.07 29.40
C ASN A 98 32.61 -12.04 28.13
N PHE A 99 32.05 -12.33 26.95
CA PHE A 99 32.77 -12.13 25.68
C PHE A 99 33.22 -10.68 25.48
N LYS A 100 32.41 -9.68 25.86
CA LYS A 100 32.73 -8.24 25.78
C LYS A 100 33.89 -7.84 26.72
N LYS A 101 34.00 -8.47 27.91
CA LYS A 101 35.15 -8.29 28.82
C LYS A 101 36.43 -8.81 28.17
N SER A 102 36.44 -10.06 27.73
CA SER A 102 37.58 -10.66 27.03
C SER A 102 37.95 -9.92 25.74
N TYR A 103 36.98 -9.38 24.99
CA TYR A 103 37.23 -8.63 23.76
C TYR A 103 38.21 -7.46 23.93
N LYS A 104 38.33 -6.87 25.12
CA LYS A 104 39.29 -5.79 25.38
C LYS A 104 40.74 -6.24 25.52
N ARG A 105 41.00 -7.51 25.88
CA ARG A 105 42.34 -8.07 26.11
C ARG A 105 42.74 -9.06 25.03
N ASP A 106 41.81 -9.94 24.69
CA ASP A 106 42.06 -11.23 24.05
C ASP A 106 41.83 -11.16 22.51
N ASN A 107 41.53 -9.98 21.96
CA ASN A 107 41.08 -9.78 20.57
C ASN A 107 42.06 -10.29 19.49
N ALA A 108 43.37 -10.26 19.77
CA ALA A 108 44.40 -10.76 18.85
C ALA A 108 44.56 -12.29 18.88
N SER A 109 44.00 -12.98 19.88
CA SER A 109 44.14 -14.44 20.03
C SER A 109 43.32 -15.19 18.98
N LYS A 110 43.98 -16.09 18.24
CA LYS A 110 43.34 -16.99 17.26
C LYS A 110 42.21 -17.81 17.91
N VAL A 111 42.43 -18.32 19.13
CA VAL A 111 41.43 -19.09 19.90
C VAL A 111 40.21 -18.23 20.22
N PHE A 112 40.42 -17.00 20.68
CA PHE A 112 39.33 -16.08 21.01
C PHE A 112 38.53 -15.66 19.76
N GLN A 113 39.19 -15.44 18.63
CA GLN A 113 38.52 -15.16 17.36
C GLN A 113 37.69 -16.33 16.84
N THR A 114 38.17 -17.58 17.00
CA THR A 114 37.36 -18.78 16.69
C THR A 114 36.13 -18.86 17.60
N ASN A 115 36.29 -18.62 18.90
CA ASN A 115 35.18 -18.63 19.85
C ASN A 115 34.14 -17.53 19.57
N ILE A 116 34.57 -16.34 19.14
CA ILE A 116 33.67 -15.27 18.67
C ILE A 116 32.94 -15.64 17.38
N LYS A 117 33.62 -16.28 16.41
CA LYS A 117 32.97 -16.77 15.18
C LYS A 117 31.90 -17.81 15.50
N ALA A 118 32.19 -18.76 16.39
CA ALA A 118 31.22 -19.76 16.86
C ALA A 118 30.03 -19.11 17.60
N PHE A 119 30.29 -18.17 18.51
CA PHE A 119 29.23 -17.44 19.24
C PHE A 119 28.34 -16.59 18.32
N ARG A 120 28.93 -15.92 17.31
CA ARG A 120 28.18 -15.23 16.25
C ARG A 120 27.29 -16.20 15.46
N GLN A 121 27.86 -17.31 15.01
CA GLN A 121 27.14 -18.31 14.22
C GLN A 121 25.99 -18.94 15.02
N GLU A 122 26.17 -19.21 16.32
CA GLU A 122 25.08 -19.64 17.20
C GLU A 122 23.99 -18.56 17.29
N ALA A 123 24.38 -17.31 17.54
CA ALA A 123 23.44 -16.22 17.81
C ALA A 123 22.58 -15.85 16.59
N CYS A 124 23.11 -15.96 15.36
CA CYS A 124 22.39 -15.63 14.13
C CYS A 124 21.56 -16.81 13.56
N THR A 125 21.91 -18.06 13.89
CA THR A 125 21.18 -19.25 13.42
C THR A 125 20.04 -19.64 14.35
N LYS A 126 20.24 -19.58 15.68
CA LYS A 126 19.21 -19.99 16.64
C LYS A 126 18.19 -18.88 16.86
N ILE A 127 16.90 -19.20 16.67
CA ILE A 127 15.81 -18.35 17.15
C ILE A 127 15.83 -18.25 18.69
N PHE A 128 15.41 -17.09 19.21
CA PHE A 128 15.14 -16.85 20.62
C PHE A 128 13.81 -17.55 20.98
N ASP A 129 13.88 -18.87 21.07
CA ASP A 129 12.72 -19.77 21.13
C ASP A 129 12.03 -19.73 22.50
N VAL A 130 10.97 -18.92 22.60
CA VAL A 130 10.13 -18.81 23.80
C VAL A 130 8.86 -19.67 23.75
N ALA A 131 8.68 -20.56 22.77
CA ALA A 131 7.57 -21.53 22.81
C ALA A 131 7.73 -22.51 23.97
N VAL A 132 6.65 -22.95 24.61
CA VAL A 132 6.72 -23.99 25.66
C VAL A 132 7.07 -25.34 25.04
N CYS A 133 6.40 -25.73 23.95
CA CYS A 133 6.67 -26.99 23.25
C CYS A 133 7.94 -26.91 22.39
N LYS A 134 8.89 -27.82 22.64
CA LYS A 134 10.15 -27.97 21.87
C LYS A 134 10.15 -29.13 20.87
N CYS A 135 9.05 -29.88 20.74
CA CYS A 135 8.94 -31.00 19.81
C CYS A 135 9.05 -30.54 18.34
N ILE A 136 9.57 -31.44 17.48
CA ILE A 136 9.82 -31.19 16.05
C ILE A 136 8.61 -31.65 15.20
N THR A 137 7.78 -32.54 15.75
CA THR A 137 6.75 -33.31 15.07
C THR A 137 5.53 -33.47 15.98
N PHE A 138 4.32 -33.31 15.42
CA PHE A 138 3.07 -33.35 16.20
C PHE A 138 2.73 -34.75 16.73
N LYS A 139 3.08 -35.79 15.95
CA LYS A 139 2.85 -37.21 16.29
C LYS A 139 3.62 -37.61 17.55
N ASP A 140 4.88 -37.24 17.62
CA ASP A 140 5.82 -37.67 18.67
C ASP A 140 5.83 -36.70 19.88
N CYS A 141 4.92 -35.73 19.89
CA CYS A 141 4.85 -34.68 20.91
C CYS A 141 4.00 -35.13 22.12
N ILE A 142 4.66 -35.57 23.18
CA ILE A 142 4.05 -35.98 24.46
C ILE A 142 3.70 -34.81 25.41
N CYS A 143 3.83 -33.55 24.99
CA CYS A 143 3.48 -32.40 25.84
C CYS A 143 2.00 -32.37 26.23
N GLU A 144 1.73 -31.93 27.46
CA GLU A 144 0.39 -31.63 28.00
C GLU A 144 -0.43 -30.74 27.05
N ARG A 145 -1.74 -30.98 26.95
CA ARG A 145 -2.64 -30.37 25.94
C ARG A 145 -2.65 -28.83 25.93
N THR A 146 -2.41 -28.19 27.07
CA THR A 146 -2.31 -26.72 27.26
C THR A 146 -0.96 -26.15 26.78
N LYS A 147 0.09 -26.97 26.79
CA LYS A 147 1.50 -26.61 26.49
C LYS A 147 1.95 -27.13 25.12
N LYS A 148 1.20 -28.09 24.54
CA LYS A 148 1.42 -28.69 23.22
C LYS A 148 1.11 -27.69 22.10
N LEU A 149 2.03 -27.62 21.13
CA LEU A 149 1.89 -26.81 19.94
C LEU A 149 0.76 -27.37 19.03
N PRO A 150 -0.12 -26.54 18.43
CA PRO A 150 -1.14 -27.01 17.49
C PRO A 150 -0.53 -27.69 16.26
N GLN A 151 -1.30 -28.56 15.59
CA GLN A 151 -0.82 -29.29 14.41
C GLN A 151 -0.46 -28.37 13.24
N ASN A 152 -1.22 -27.28 13.04
CA ASN A 152 -0.98 -26.29 11.99
C ASN A 152 0.37 -25.57 12.20
N GLU A 153 0.64 -25.15 13.44
CA GLU A 153 1.83 -24.38 13.82
C GLU A 153 3.14 -25.18 13.75
N HIS A 154 3.08 -26.51 13.83
CA HIS A 154 4.28 -27.36 13.74
C HIS A 154 5.06 -27.12 12.44
N LYS A 155 4.39 -26.84 11.32
CA LYS A 155 5.08 -26.56 10.04
C LYS A 155 5.81 -25.22 10.08
N PHE A 156 5.17 -24.18 10.62
CA PHE A 156 5.76 -22.85 10.76
C PHE A 156 6.92 -22.85 11.76
N LEU A 157 6.73 -23.38 12.97
CA LEU A 157 7.76 -23.38 13.99
C LEU A 157 8.94 -24.30 13.65
N LYS A 158 8.72 -25.39 12.88
CA LYS A 158 9.80 -26.22 12.34
C LYS A 158 10.65 -25.45 11.32
N ASP A 159 10.04 -24.72 10.39
CA ASP A 159 10.79 -23.84 9.47
C ASP A 159 11.57 -22.77 10.23
N GLN A 160 10.94 -22.07 11.18
CA GLN A 160 11.60 -21.01 11.94
C GLN A 160 12.75 -21.53 12.82
N ARG A 161 12.73 -22.82 13.20
CA ARG A 161 13.84 -23.52 13.87
C ARG A 161 14.94 -24.02 12.92
N THR A 162 14.74 -24.02 11.59
CA THR A 162 15.70 -24.56 10.62
C THR A 162 15.94 -23.65 9.41
N THR A 163 15.01 -23.61 8.44
CA THR A 163 15.18 -22.99 7.12
C THR A 163 14.80 -21.50 7.06
N ARG A 164 13.92 -21.04 7.95
CA ARG A 164 13.46 -19.63 8.10
C ARG A 164 12.98 -18.98 6.80
N LEU A 165 12.28 -19.77 5.96
CA LEU A 165 11.73 -19.36 4.66
C LEU A 165 10.26 -18.88 4.75
N LEU A 166 9.56 -19.16 5.86
CA LEU A 166 8.19 -18.70 6.08
C LEU A 166 8.19 -17.39 6.87
N TYR A 167 7.29 -16.46 6.50
CA TYR A 167 7.21 -15.12 7.08
C TYR A 167 5.92 -14.88 7.86
N ILE A 168 6.03 -14.22 9.01
CA ILE A 168 4.93 -13.72 9.84
C ILE A 168 4.08 -12.75 9.00
N GLY A 169 2.84 -13.14 8.70
CA GLY A 169 1.90 -12.37 7.88
C GLY A 169 1.46 -13.05 6.57
N SER A 170 1.94 -14.27 6.27
CA SER A 170 1.40 -15.09 5.17
C SER A 170 0.56 -16.24 5.73
N LEU A 171 -0.74 -16.24 5.42
CA LEU A 171 -1.75 -17.26 5.82
C LEU A 171 -2.22 -17.29 7.29
N ASP A 172 -2.21 -16.19 8.06
CA ASP A 172 -3.00 -16.16 9.30
C ASP A 172 -3.69 -14.84 9.71
N ILE A 173 -4.74 -14.49 8.97
CA ILE A 173 -5.83 -13.61 9.46
C ILE A 173 -7.15 -14.42 9.60
N ASN A 174 -7.25 -15.54 8.90
CA ASN A 174 -8.48 -16.33 8.84
C ASN A 174 -8.55 -17.42 9.92
N GLU A 175 -7.44 -18.08 10.27
CA GLU A 175 -7.44 -19.08 11.35
C GLU A 175 -7.44 -18.37 12.71
N ALA A 176 -6.73 -17.25 12.88
CA ALA A 176 -6.86 -16.35 14.02
C ALA A 176 -8.30 -15.89 14.27
N LYS A 177 -9.02 -15.46 13.20
CA LYS A 177 -10.47 -15.16 13.29
C LYS A 177 -11.31 -16.40 13.62
N ARG A 178 -10.98 -17.56 13.06
CA ARG A 178 -11.69 -18.82 13.33
C ARG A 178 -11.50 -19.27 14.78
N LEU A 179 -10.29 -19.12 15.34
CA LEU A 179 -9.96 -19.41 16.72
C LEU A 179 -10.64 -18.44 17.69
N GLN A 180 -10.69 -17.14 17.35
CA GLN A 180 -11.53 -16.17 18.07
C GLN A 180 -12.99 -16.60 18.05
N ASN A 181 -13.58 -16.86 16.88
CA ASN A 181 -14.96 -17.35 16.76
C ASN A 181 -15.21 -18.67 17.52
N ILE A 182 -14.20 -19.54 17.69
CA ILE A 182 -14.29 -20.78 18.47
C ILE A 182 -14.22 -20.49 19.99
N ALA A 183 -13.40 -19.52 20.42
CA ALA A 183 -13.37 -19.05 21.80
C ALA A 183 -14.69 -18.38 22.17
N ASP A 184 -15.19 -17.47 21.33
CA ASP A 184 -16.46 -16.76 21.51
C ASP A 184 -17.64 -17.76 21.59
N ARG A 185 -17.65 -18.80 20.73
CA ARG A 185 -18.63 -19.90 20.79
C ARG A 185 -18.52 -20.74 22.07
N LYS A 186 -17.32 -20.93 22.64
CA LYS A 186 -17.16 -21.62 23.93
C LYS A 186 -17.69 -20.77 25.08
N VAL A 187 -17.39 -19.47 25.09
CA VAL A 187 -17.96 -18.52 26.08
C VAL A 187 -19.48 -18.49 25.97
N HIS A 188 -20.03 -18.45 24.75
CA HIS A 188 -21.47 -18.49 24.50
C HIS A 188 -22.12 -19.81 24.94
N ASN A 189 -21.50 -20.97 24.69
CA ASN A 189 -22.01 -22.26 25.18
C ASN A 189 -21.92 -22.39 26.71
N LEU A 190 -20.88 -21.84 27.36
CA LEU A 190 -20.83 -21.77 28.82
C LEU A 190 -21.99 -20.91 29.37
N TYR A 191 -22.29 -19.78 28.73
CA TYR A 191 -23.43 -18.92 29.08
C TYR A 191 -24.80 -19.59 28.85
N LEU A 192 -24.95 -20.35 27.75
CA LEU A 192 -26.16 -21.12 27.44
C LEU A 192 -26.38 -22.27 28.43
N ASN A 193 -25.34 -23.04 28.75
CA ASN A 193 -25.44 -24.11 29.75
C ASN A 193 -25.83 -23.55 31.13
N HIS A 194 -25.32 -22.36 31.49
CA HIS A 194 -25.68 -21.68 32.74
C HIS A 194 -27.11 -21.13 32.78
N THR A 195 -27.79 -21.02 31.61
CA THR A 195 -29.18 -20.54 31.50
C THR A 195 -30.19 -21.64 31.22
N GLN A 196 -29.76 -22.90 31.03
CA GLN A 196 -30.64 -24.07 30.90
C GLN A 196 -30.93 -24.77 32.24
N ALA A 197 -30.29 -24.35 33.34
CA ALA A 197 -30.37 -25.00 34.65
C ALA A 197 -31.17 -24.19 35.70
N THR A 198 -32.46 -23.93 35.42
CA THR A 198 -33.46 -23.54 36.44
C THR A 198 -34.85 -24.06 36.03
N PRO A 199 -35.46 -25.01 36.74
CA PRO A 199 -36.78 -25.54 36.40
C PRO A 199 -37.91 -24.59 36.84
N THR A 200 -39.08 -24.70 36.18
CA THR A 200 -40.31 -24.01 36.58
C THR A 200 -41.17 -24.97 37.38
N ALA A 201 -41.67 -24.57 38.55
CA ALA A 201 -42.52 -25.40 39.39
C ALA A 201 -44.00 -25.36 38.96
N GLY A 202 -44.68 -26.51 39.04
CA GLY A 202 -46.13 -26.61 38.90
C GLY A 202 -46.61 -27.98 38.41
N TYR A 203 -47.08 -28.83 39.34
CA TYR A 203 -48.03 -29.97 39.24
C TYR A 203 -48.01 -30.84 37.95
N VAL A 204 -47.96 -32.18 38.01
CA VAL A 204 -48.71 -33.10 38.89
C VAL A 204 -47.84 -34.32 39.30
N ASP A 205 -48.27 -35.00 40.36
CA ASP A 205 -47.82 -36.27 40.98
C ASP A 205 -47.72 -37.46 39.98
N TYR A 206 -46.99 -38.56 40.20
CA TYR A 206 -46.87 -39.41 41.40
C TYR A 206 -45.56 -40.23 41.50
N GLU A 207 -45.16 -40.53 42.74
CA GLU A 207 -44.43 -41.71 43.31
C GLU A 207 -43.11 -42.27 42.67
N ASP A 208 -42.05 -42.21 43.51
CA ASP A 208 -41.19 -43.32 43.99
C ASP A 208 -40.16 -44.03 43.05
N GLU A 209 -38.95 -44.43 43.50
CA GLU A 209 -38.28 -44.27 44.82
C GLU A 209 -36.73 -44.35 44.70
N GLU A 210 -36.02 -43.84 45.73
CA GLU A 210 -34.65 -44.21 46.18
C GLU A 210 -33.39 -44.11 45.23
N THR A 211 -32.15 -43.87 45.69
CA THR A 211 -31.63 -43.57 47.06
C THR A 211 -30.40 -42.62 47.04
N ASP A 212 -30.18 -41.98 48.19
CA ASP A 212 -28.94 -41.45 48.81
C ASP A 212 -28.09 -40.31 48.21
N CYS A 213 -28.13 -39.21 48.98
CA CYS A 213 -27.07 -38.20 49.19
C CYS A 213 -25.81 -38.84 49.86
N SER A 214 -24.68 -38.21 50.20
CA SER A 214 -24.34 -36.84 50.64
C SER A 214 -22.78 -36.70 50.63
N SER A 215 -21.99 -35.85 51.32
CA SER A 215 -22.07 -34.70 52.26
C SER A 215 -20.64 -34.09 52.41
N ASP A 216 -20.35 -32.86 52.88
CA ASP A 216 -21.17 -31.64 53.00
C ASP A 216 -20.31 -30.36 53.12
N ILE A 217 -20.97 -29.22 52.83
CA ILE A 217 -20.86 -27.85 53.42
C ILE A 217 -19.52 -27.35 54.01
N SER A 218 -19.05 -26.21 53.48
CA SER A 218 -18.94 -24.94 54.26
C SER A 218 -18.78 -23.71 53.35
N GLU A 219 -19.58 -22.66 53.62
CA GLU A 219 -19.62 -21.41 52.85
C GLU A 219 -18.91 -20.24 53.55
N VAL A 220 -18.63 -19.17 52.80
CA VAL A 220 -18.85 -17.78 53.29
C VAL A 220 -19.52 -16.98 52.18
N ASN A 221 -20.60 -16.28 52.53
CA ASN A 221 -21.48 -15.53 51.60
C ASN A 221 -21.13 -14.03 51.53
N LEU A 222 -21.55 -13.35 50.45
CA LEU A 222 -22.20 -12.02 50.48
C LEU A 222 -22.57 -11.47 49.07
N ASN A 223 -23.73 -11.92 48.59
CA ASN A 223 -24.76 -11.27 47.75
C ASN A 223 -24.43 -10.00 46.93
N LEU A 224 -24.77 -10.05 45.63
CA LEU A 224 -25.35 -8.91 44.89
C LEU A 224 -26.43 -9.39 43.91
N ASP A 225 -27.67 -9.39 44.38
CA ASP A 225 -28.90 -9.62 43.60
C ASP A 225 -29.67 -8.29 43.43
N THR A 226 -30.61 -8.10 42.49
CA THR A 226 -31.34 -9.01 41.57
C THR A 226 -31.58 -8.24 40.22
N TYR A 227 -31.52 -8.79 38.99
CA TYR A 227 -32.40 -9.79 38.32
C TYR A 227 -33.67 -9.14 37.71
N LYS A 228 -34.17 -9.41 36.50
CA LYS A 228 -33.69 -10.05 35.23
C LYS A 228 -34.60 -9.58 34.06
N PRO A 229 -34.24 -9.83 32.79
CA PRO A 229 -35.16 -9.73 31.65
C PRO A 229 -35.89 -11.06 31.32
N SER A 230 -37.13 -10.95 30.86
CA SER A 230 -37.96 -11.98 30.21
C SER A 230 -39.07 -11.28 29.40
N THR A 231 -39.67 -11.82 28.33
CA THR A 231 -39.39 -13.01 27.52
C THR A 231 -39.76 -12.68 26.06
N SER A 232 -39.32 -13.47 25.09
CA SER A 232 -39.72 -13.28 23.69
C SER A 232 -41.21 -13.58 23.48
N ASN A 233 -41.99 -12.63 22.98
CA ASN A 233 -43.28 -12.94 22.38
C ASN A 233 -43.49 -12.25 21.03
N ARG A 234 -43.92 -13.06 20.06
CA ARG A 234 -44.12 -12.72 18.65
C ARG A 234 -45.13 -11.58 18.51
N HIS A 235 -44.70 -10.41 18.05
CA HIS A 235 -45.61 -9.37 17.55
C HIS A 235 -45.04 -8.64 16.31
N ARG A 236 -45.93 -8.34 15.35
CA ARG A 236 -45.65 -7.42 14.25
C ARG A 236 -45.38 -6.03 14.84
N LEU A 237 -44.30 -5.37 14.42
CA LEU A 237 -44.18 -3.92 14.63
C LEU A 237 -45.11 -3.19 13.65
N SER A 238 -46.39 -3.13 14.02
CA SER A 238 -47.32 -2.14 13.46
C SER A 238 -46.84 -0.76 13.87
N LEU A 239 -46.58 0.13 12.91
CA LEU A 239 -46.15 1.51 13.16
C LEU A 239 -47.35 2.39 13.57
N THR A 240 -48.02 1.99 14.66
CA THR A 240 -49.25 2.58 15.19
C THR A 240 -49.14 2.82 16.70
N ASP A 241 -48.06 3.47 17.15
CA ASP A 241 -47.97 4.13 18.46
C ASP A 241 -48.09 5.66 18.26
N PRO A 242 -49.07 6.36 18.87
CA PRO A 242 -49.32 7.78 18.59
C PRO A 242 -48.22 8.78 19.00
N LYS A 243 -47.15 8.36 19.68
CA LYS A 243 -46.21 9.28 20.36
C LYS A 243 -45.12 9.94 19.50
N TYR A 244 -45.06 9.70 18.19
CA TYR A 244 -44.15 10.41 17.26
C TYR A 244 -44.88 11.29 16.23
N LYS A 245 -45.65 12.26 16.74
CA LYS A 245 -45.86 13.56 16.06
C LYS A 245 -45.04 14.59 16.85
N GLN A 246 -44.22 15.47 16.27
CA GLN A 246 -44.21 15.94 14.88
C GLN A 246 -42.78 15.90 14.29
N LEU A 247 -42.62 15.25 13.14
CA LEU A 247 -41.75 15.77 12.08
C LEU A 247 -42.67 16.38 11.02
N THR A 248 -42.49 17.67 10.72
CA THR A 248 -43.40 18.41 9.84
C THR A 248 -43.28 17.94 8.38
N PRO A 249 -44.39 17.82 7.62
CA PRO A 249 -44.32 17.48 6.22
C PRO A 249 -43.67 18.62 5.42
N PHE A 250 -42.57 18.35 4.72
CA PHE A 250 -42.00 19.29 3.74
C PHE A 250 -42.86 19.31 2.46
N ALA A 251 -44.00 20.00 2.55
CA ALA A 251 -45.00 20.10 1.48
C ALA A 251 -45.01 21.51 0.85
N SER A 252 -44.03 21.82 -0.01
CA SER A 252 -44.04 23.03 -0.85
C SER A 252 -43.53 22.79 -2.27
N LYS A 253 -44.46 22.33 -3.13
CA LYS A 253 -44.52 22.51 -4.59
C LYS A 253 -43.18 22.60 -5.36
N SER A 254 -42.67 21.44 -5.78
CA SER A 254 -41.85 21.28 -6.99
C SER A 254 -42.43 20.14 -7.82
N SER A 255 -42.70 20.35 -9.11
CA SER A 255 -43.25 19.32 -10.02
C SER A 255 -42.24 18.23 -10.41
N GLN A 256 -41.10 18.16 -9.72
CA GLN A 256 -40.13 17.08 -9.81
C GLN A 256 -39.66 16.68 -8.40
N MET A 257 -39.80 15.39 -8.07
CA MET A 257 -39.40 14.76 -6.80
C MET A 257 -37.86 14.65 -6.65
N ARG A 258 -37.20 15.81 -6.64
CA ARG A 258 -35.73 15.93 -6.55
C ARG A 258 -35.25 15.80 -5.11
N LEU A 259 -35.36 14.58 -4.56
CA LEU A 259 -34.63 14.18 -3.37
C LEU A 259 -33.13 14.46 -3.60
N GLY A 260 -32.59 15.41 -2.85
CA GLY A 260 -31.21 15.91 -2.96
C GLY A 260 -30.28 15.12 -2.04
N LEU A 261 -29.09 14.79 -2.52
CA LEU A 261 -28.14 13.92 -1.82
C LEU A 261 -26.77 14.60 -1.63
N PRO A 262 -26.69 15.79 -0.99
CA PRO A 262 -25.45 16.55 -0.85
C PRO A 262 -24.39 15.75 -0.07
N SER A 263 -24.78 15.03 0.98
CA SER A 263 -23.88 14.16 1.76
C SER A 263 -23.30 13.04 0.89
N THR A 264 -24.13 12.34 0.10
CA THR A 264 -23.69 11.26 -0.79
C THR A 264 -22.83 11.77 -1.96
N ALA A 265 -23.16 12.94 -2.50
CA ALA A 265 -22.36 13.64 -3.50
C ALA A 265 -20.98 14.03 -2.96
N MET A 266 -20.93 14.66 -1.78
CA MET A 266 -19.70 15.02 -1.06
C MET A 266 -18.86 13.79 -0.73
N VAL A 267 -19.48 12.72 -0.23
CA VAL A 267 -18.83 11.41 0.03
C VAL A 267 -18.25 10.83 -1.26
N GLY A 268 -19.01 10.83 -2.35
CA GLY A 268 -18.57 10.32 -3.65
C GLY A 268 -17.37 11.07 -4.23
N ASP A 269 -17.33 12.39 -4.09
CA ASP A 269 -16.16 13.20 -4.48
C ASP A 269 -14.98 13.00 -3.50
N ARG A 270 -15.23 13.00 -2.19
CA ARG A 270 -14.22 12.80 -1.14
C ARG A 270 -13.47 11.48 -1.25
N PHE A 271 -14.11 10.43 -1.76
CA PHE A 271 -13.49 9.12 -1.98
C PHE A 271 -13.01 8.87 -3.43
N GLY A 272 -13.19 9.83 -4.34
CA GLY A 272 -12.79 9.71 -5.75
C GLY A 272 -13.48 8.56 -6.50
N VAL A 273 -14.62 8.08 -5.99
CA VAL A 273 -15.39 6.97 -6.56
C VAL A 273 -16.11 7.49 -7.81
N SER A 274 -16.22 6.66 -8.85
CA SER A 274 -16.95 7.02 -10.07
C SER A 274 -18.41 7.34 -9.74
N ASP A 275 -18.94 8.37 -10.41
CA ASP A 275 -20.34 8.79 -10.21
C ASP A 275 -21.29 7.59 -10.40
N ARG A 276 -21.01 6.72 -11.38
CA ARG A 276 -21.73 5.45 -11.67
C ARG A 276 -21.79 4.49 -10.49
N ALA A 277 -20.68 4.29 -9.78
CA ALA A 277 -20.63 3.36 -8.63
C ALA A 277 -21.27 3.96 -7.37
N VAL A 278 -21.17 5.28 -7.16
CA VAL A 278 -21.87 5.96 -6.05
C VAL A 278 -23.38 5.98 -6.32
N ALA A 279 -23.79 6.20 -7.57
CA ALA A 279 -25.17 6.13 -8.03
C ALA A 279 -25.78 4.73 -7.82
N ALA A 280 -25.05 3.67 -8.17
CA ALA A 280 -25.45 2.28 -7.93
C ALA A 280 -25.60 1.96 -6.44
N ILE A 281 -24.61 2.30 -5.60
CA ILE A 281 -24.66 2.06 -4.15
C ILE A 281 -25.79 2.86 -3.48
N ALA A 282 -26.01 4.12 -3.91
CA ALA A 282 -27.13 4.91 -3.39
C ALA A 282 -28.49 4.31 -3.78
N SER A 283 -28.61 3.78 -5.00
CA SER A 283 -29.85 3.16 -5.47
C SER A 283 -30.10 1.79 -4.83
N SER A 284 -29.07 0.97 -4.58
CA SER A 284 -29.25 -0.28 -3.85
C SER A 284 -29.68 -0.02 -2.40
N VAL A 285 -29.03 0.91 -1.69
CA VAL A 285 -29.42 1.26 -0.31
C VAL A 285 -30.86 1.80 -0.27
N LEU A 286 -31.30 2.60 -1.25
CA LEU A 286 -32.70 3.06 -1.34
C LEU A 286 -33.70 1.92 -1.61
N ASN A 287 -33.29 0.87 -2.32
CA ASN A 287 -34.09 -0.34 -2.52
C ASN A 287 -34.16 -1.17 -1.22
N ASP A 288 -33.03 -1.36 -0.54
CA ASP A 288 -32.92 -2.12 0.70
C ASP A 288 -33.74 -1.51 1.86
N VAL A 289 -33.93 -0.18 1.87
CA VAL A 289 -34.82 0.52 2.82
C VAL A 289 -36.24 0.78 2.28
N GLY A 290 -36.62 0.16 1.16
CA GLY A 290 -37.98 0.21 0.61
C GLY A 290 -38.42 1.55 -0.02
N LEU A 291 -37.49 2.49 -0.25
CA LEU A 291 -37.76 3.79 -0.87
C LEU A 291 -37.74 3.75 -2.41
N THR A 292 -37.21 2.69 -3.01
CA THR A 292 -37.40 2.35 -4.43
C THR A 292 -37.83 0.89 -4.56
N THR A 293 -38.65 0.59 -5.56
CA THR A 293 -39.08 -0.78 -5.90
C THR A 293 -39.10 -0.96 -7.42
N SER A 294 -39.32 -2.18 -7.91
CA SER A 294 -39.51 -2.46 -9.35
C SER A 294 -40.57 -1.57 -10.01
N ASN A 295 -41.58 -1.15 -9.23
CA ASN A 295 -42.74 -0.40 -9.71
C ASN A 295 -42.64 1.10 -9.38
N ASN A 296 -41.69 1.53 -8.53
CA ASN A 296 -41.43 2.93 -8.21
C ASN A 296 -39.93 3.23 -8.28
N SER A 297 -39.53 3.86 -9.39
CA SER A 297 -38.13 4.21 -9.66
C SER A 297 -37.79 5.68 -9.35
N ASP A 298 -38.72 6.51 -8.85
CA ASP A 298 -38.51 7.97 -8.83
C ASP A 298 -37.41 8.47 -7.90
N LEU A 299 -37.10 7.68 -6.87
CA LEU A 299 -36.01 7.98 -5.95
C LEU A 299 -34.66 7.36 -6.39
N VAL A 300 -34.62 6.56 -7.46
CA VAL A 300 -33.38 5.99 -8.03
C VAL A 300 -32.39 7.10 -8.37
N VAL A 301 -31.11 6.84 -8.08
CA VAL A 301 -30.00 7.77 -8.25
C VAL A 301 -29.25 7.40 -9.52
N ASP A 302 -29.52 8.10 -10.62
CA ASP A 302 -28.71 7.99 -11.84
C ASP A 302 -27.41 8.81 -11.75
N GLU A 303 -26.45 8.49 -12.62
CA GLU A 303 -25.14 9.15 -12.66
C GLU A 303 -25.26 10.68 -12.86
N ASN A 304 -26.17 11.12 -13.72
CA ASN A 304 -26.36 12.53 -14.03
C ASN A 304 -27.03 13.28 -12.86
N ARG A 305 -27.94 12.64 -12.11
CA ARG A 305 -28.53 13.18 -10.86
C ARG A 305 -27.44 13.41 -9.82
N LEU A 306 -26.59 12.43 -9.56
CA LEU A 306 -25.46 12.59 -8.64
C LEU A 306 -24.47 13.66 -9.10
N ARG A 307 -24.10 13.68 -10.39
CA ARG A 307 -23.17 14.66 -10.96
C ARG A 307 -23.68 16.10 -10.84
N ARG A 308 -25.00 16.32 -10.95
CA ARG A 308 -25.64 17.63 -10.72
C ARG A 308 -25.57 18.07 -9.26
N GLU A 309 -25.81 17.17 -8.30
CA GLU A 309 -25.67 17.50 -6.87
C GLU A 309 -24.21 17.75 -6.48
N LYS A 310 -23.25 16.98 -7.01
CA LYS A 310 -21.80 17.26 -6.86
C LYS A 310 -21.44 18.67 -7.35
N ALA A 311 -21.98 19.09 -8.49
CA ALA A 311 -21.72 20.43 -9.03
C ALA A 311 -22.25 21.57 -8.14
N LYS A 312 -23.39 21.39 -7.45
CA LYS A 312 -23.88 22.34 -6.43
C LYS A 312 -22.94 22.40 -5.23
N VAL A 313 -22.68 21.26 -4.59
CA VAL A 313 -21.84 21.18 -3.37
C VAL A 313 -20.46 21.80 -3.60
N ARG A 314 -19.85 21.59 -4.78
CA ARG A 314 -18.59 22.24 -5.17
C ARG A 314 -18.70 23.76 -5.33
N LYS A 315 -19.84 24.29 -5.80
CA LYS A 315 -20.10 25.74 -5.92
C LYS A 315 -20.26 26.38 -4.53
N ASP A 316 -20.99 25.73 -3.64
CA ASP A 316 -21.32 26.27 -2.31
C ASP A 316 -20.06 26.30 -1.42
N LEU A 317 -19.29 25.21 -1.40
CA LEU A 317 -17.95 25.17 -0.77
C LEU A 317 -16.97 26.19 -1.38
N LYS A 318 -17.05 26.46 -2.68
CA LYS A 318 -16.24 27.48 -3.36
C LYS A 318 -16.64 28.90 -2.96
N PHE A 319 -17.90 29.14 -2.59
CA PHE A 319 -18.35 30.45 -2.12
C PHE A 319 -17.78 30.75 -0.72
N GLN A 320 -17.87 29.79 0.21
CA GLN A 320 -17.26 29.87 1.54
C GLN A 320 -15.74 30.12 1.47
N ALA A 321 -15.03 29.30 0.69
CA ALA A 321 -13.58 29.42 0.52
C ALA A 321 -13.11 30.69 -0.22
N LEU A 322 -14.02 31.47 -0.82
CA LEU A 322 -13.72 32.77 -1.44
C LEU A 322 -13.97 33.95 -0.49
N SER A 323 -14.95 33.86 0.41
CA SER A 323 -15.17 34.89 1.45
C SER A 323 -14.04 34.94 2.51
N GLU A 324 -13.32 33.84 2.70
CA GLU A 324 -12.27 33.70 3.73
C GLU A 324 -10.86 34.15 3.24
N ALA A 325 -10.72 34.57 1.98
CA ALA A 325 -9.43 34.57 1.27
C ALA A 325 -8.88 35.96 0.89
N GLN A 326 -8.60 36.83 1.87
CA GLN A 326 -7.79 38.04 1.65
C GLN A 326 -6.64 38.19 2.67
N ALA A 327 -5.44 38.46 2.12
CA ALA A 327 -4.16 38.75 2.78
C ALA A 327 -3.41 37.59 3.52
N LEU A 328 -2.14 37.85 3.85
CA LEU A 328 -1.26 37.11 4.78
C LEU A 328 -0.65 35.76 4.24
N PRO A 329 0.46 35.21 4.82
CA PRO A 329 1.65 34.94 3.98
C PRO A 329 2.01 33.47 3.73
N LEU A 330 1.51 32.48 4.48
CA LEU A 330 2.00 31.08 4.41
C LEU A 330 1.17 30.21 3.46
N LYS A 331 1.53 30.20 2.17
CA LYS A 331 0.71 29.55 1.12
C LYS A 331 0.89 28.04 0.99
N GLY A 332 1.96 27.42 1.50
CA GLY A 332 2.16 25.98 1.35
C GLY A 332 3.22 25.37 2.28
N LEU A 333 3.11 24.06 2.53
CA LEU A 333 4.07 23.26 3.31
C LEU A 333 4.54 22.05 2.51
N TYR A 334 5.79 21.63 2.73
CA TYR A 334 6.39 20.44 2.12
C TYR A 334 7.07 19.59 3.19
N PHE A 335 6.83 18.27 3.20
CA PHE A 335 7.40 17.37 4.22
C PHE A 335 8.81 16.90 3.86
N ASP A 336 9.07 16.69 2.55
CA ASP A 336 10.40 16.48 2.00
C ASP A 336 10.83 17.75 1.25
N GLY A 337 12.00 18.29 1.60
CA GLY A 337 12.42 19.63 1.20
C GLY A 337 12.58 19.82 -0.31
N GLN A 338 11.87 20.79 -0.89
CA GLN A 338 12.00 21.17 -2.30
C GLN A 338 13.18 22.15 -2.50
N PRO A 339 13.95 22.07 -3.61
CA PRO A 339 14.91 23.11 -3.98
C PRO A 339 14.26 24.50 -4.02
N GLY A 340 14.86 25.46 -3.30
CA GLY A 340 14.32 26.83 -3.14
C GLY A 340 13.26 26.99 -2.04
N SER A 341 12.90 25.92 -1.30
CA SER A 341 12.01 26.05 -0.13
C SER A 341 12.78 26.49 1.13
N ARG A 342 12.15 27.33 1.96
CA ARG A 342 12.68 27.68 3.29
C ARG A 342 12.37 26.55 4.28
N TYR A 343 13.41 25.90 4.78
CA TYR A 343 13.31 24.98 5.91
C TYR A 343 12.70 25.68 7.14
N ILE A 344 11.73 25.03 7.78
CA ILE A 344 11.01 25.56 8.95
C ILE A 344 11.50 24.90 10.23
N THR A 345 11.34 23.58 10.35
CA THR A 345 11.74 22.77 11.51
C THR A 345 11.83 21.28 11.14
N HIS A 346 12.26 20.44 12.08
CA HIS A 346 12.15 18.98 12.00
C HIS A 346 11.30 18.48 13.17
N LEU A 347 10.15 17.90 12.85
CA LEU A 347 9.26 17.29 13.85
C LEU A 347 9.58 15.80 13.98
N SER A 348 9.62 15.30 15.22
CA SER A 348 9.92 13.90 15.54
C SER A 348 8.72 13.26 16.28
N PRO A 349 7.60 12.99 15.60
CA PRO A 349 6.40 12.46 16.23
C PRO A 349 6.64 11.04 16.78
N SER A 350 5.99 10.73 17.90
CA SER A 350 6.23 9.53 18.71
C SER A 350 6.03 8.20 17.95
N PHE A 351 5.16 8.20 16.93
CA PHE A 351 4.95 7.08 16.02
C PHE A 351 4.65 7.61 14.61
N GLY A 352 4.93 6.81 13.58
CA GLY A 352 4.70 7.15 12.17
C GLY A 352 3.24 7.07 11.71
N ILE A 353 2.28 7.51 12.53
CA ILE A 353 0.85 7.47 12.23
C ILE A 353 0.39 8.86 11.78
N GLY A 354 -0.24 8.97 10.61
CA GLY A 354 -0.56 10.26 9.98
C GLY A 354 -1.34 11.24 10.86
N LYS A 355 -2.25 10.73 11.70
CA LYS A 355 -2.95 11.50 12.75
C LYS A 355 -1.96 12.20 13.70
N GLN A 356 -1.05 11.45 14.33
CA GLN A 356 -0.07 12.01 15.28
C GLN A 356 0.92 12.96 14.60
N ILE A 357 1.33 12.66 13.36
CA ILE A 357 2.15 13.58 12.57
C ILE A 357 1.41 14.91 12.34
N SER A 358 0.10 14.87 12.04
CA SER A 358 -0.71 16.10 11.92
C SER A 358 -0.91 16.83 13.25
N GLU A 359 -1.09 16.11 14.35
CA GLU A 359 -1.22 16.69 15.70
C GLU A 359 0.07 17.44 16.07
N THR A 360 1.24 16.83 15.90
CA THR A 360 2.54 17.49 16.12
C THR A 360 2.81 18.67 15.16
N ILE A 361 2.25 18.65 13.94
CA ILE A 361 2.29 19.82 13.05
C ILE A 361 1.41 20.95 13.60
N ILE A 362 0.19 20.66 14.04
CA ILE A 362 -0.75 21.63 14.60
C ILE A 362 -0.14 22.26 15.87
N GLU A 363 0.29 21.44 16.83
CA GLU A 363 0.93 21.86 18.08
C GLU A 363 2.13 22.79 17.82
N TYR A 364 2.98 22.46 16.84
CA TYR A 364 4.14 23.27 16.50
C TYR A 364 3.74 24.65 15.97
N PHE A 365 2.75 24.73 15.07
CA PHE A 365 2.31 26.00 14.47
C PHE A 365 1.53 26.89 15.45
N GLU A 366 0.67 26.28 16.28
CA GLU A 366 0.00 26.96 17.40
C GLU A 366 1.03 27.54 18.38
N GLY A 367 2.05 26.75 18.74
CA GLY A 367 3.13 27.16 19.65
C GLY A 367 4.09 28.24 19.13
N ILE A 368 4.11 28.54 17.83
CA ILE A 368 4.90 29.66 17.24
C ILE A 368 4.02 30.82 16.74
N THR A 369 2.78 30.91 17.22
CA THR A 369 1.78 31.92 16.86
C THR A 369 1.60 32.11 15.34
N ARG A 370 1.71 31.01 14.57
CA ARG A 370 1.47 31.01 13.13
C ARG A 370 0.20 30.27 12.78
N ASP A 371 -0.78 31.04 12.35
CA ASP A 371 -2.08 30.49 11.94
C ASP A 371 -1.96 29.58 10.70
N LEU A 372 -2.43 28.34 10.85
CA LEU A 372 -2.54 27.36 9.77
C LEU A 372 -3.76 27.59 8.87
N SER A 373 -4.74 28.43 9.27
CA SER A 373 -5.91 28.78 8.45
C SER A 373 -5.54 29.34 7.07
N GLN A 374 -4.33 29.89 6.92
CA GLN A 374 -3.82 30.51 5.70
C GLN A 374 -3.27 29.48 4.69
N LEU A 375 -3.03 28.24 5.10
CA LEU A 375 -2.40 27.20 4.29
C LEU A 375 -3.24 26.83 3.06
N LEU A 376 -2.68 26.83 1.85
CA LEU A 376 -3.41 26.51 0.61
C LEU A 376 -3.04 25.13 0.02
N ALA A 377 -1.85 24.63 0.30
CA ALA A 377 -1.35 23.37 -0.26
C ALA A 377 -0.37 22.63 0.66
N ILE A 378 -0.41 21.29 0.64
CA ILE A 378 0.61 20.41 1.20
C ILE A 378 1.23 19.55 0.10
N GLY A 379 2.56 19.50 0.04
CA GLY A 379 3.32 18.59 -0.81
C GLY A 379 4.07 17.53 0.01
N CYS A 380 3.83 16.26 -0.30
CA CYS A 380 4.49 15.12 0.34
C CYS A 380 4.40 13.89 -0.57
N ASP A 381 5.05 12.79 -0.16
CA ASP A 381 5.03 11.54 -0.93
C ASP A 381 3.64 10.85 -0.93
N GLY A 382 3.47 9.90 -1.84
CA GLY A 382 2.22 9.15 -2.02
C GLY A 382 1.95 8.07 -0.96
N THR A 383 2.62 8.07 0.20
CA THR A 383 2.41 7.02 1.21
C THR A 383 1.01 7.10 1.83
N SER A 384 0.51 5.97 2.32
CA SER A 384 -0.75 5.89 3.08
C SER A 384 -0.70 6.64 4.41
N VAL A 385 0.50 6.91 4.94
CA VAL A 385 0.72 7.76 6.13
C VAL A 385 0.45 9.22 5.80
N ASN A 386 0.87 9.70 4.62
CA ASN A 386 0.68 11.08 4.19
C ASN A 386 -0.70 11.35 3.55
N THR A 387 -1.14 10.46 2.65
CA THR A 387 -2.33 10.62 1.80
C THR A 387 -3.55 9.77 2.22
N GLY A 388 -3.44 9.02 3.32
CA GLY A 388 -4.47 8.06 3.76
C GLY A 388 -5.83 8.69 4.11
N TRP A 389 -6.91 8.15 3.55
CA TRP A 389 -8.27 8.71 3.69
C TRP A 389 -8.89 8.63 5.09
N LYS A 390 -8.41 7.73 5.96
CA LYS A 390 -8.89 7.60 7.36
C LYS A 390 -8.13 8.50 8.33
N SER A 391 -6.81 8.57 8.19
CA SER A 391 -5.89 9.05 9.23
C SER A 391 -4.54 9.53 8.66
N GLY A 392 -4.49 9.89 7.38
CA GLY A 392 -3.31 10.44 6.74
C GLY A 392 -3.09 11.90 7.11
N VAL A 393 -1.83 12.36 7.11
CA VAL A 393 -1.46 13.71 7.58
C VAL A 393 -2.28 14.81 6.92
N ILE A 394 -2.41 14.79 5.59
CA ILE A 394 -3.21 15.78 4.84
C ILE A 394 -4.65 15.76 5.35
N ARG A 395 -5.28 14.58 5.43
CA ARG A 395 -6.69 14.44 5.80
C ARG A 395 -7.00 14.93 7.21
N CYS A 396 -6.07 14.75 8.14
CA CYS A 396 -6.23 15.23 9.51
C CYS A 396 -6.01 16.76 9.63
N LEU A 397 -5.09 17.34 8.85
CA LEU A 397 -4.95 18.80 8.73
C LEU A 397 -6.18 19.43 8.06
N GLU A 398 -6.72 18.82 6.99
CA GLU A 398 -7.99 19.24 6.36
C GLU A 398 -9.19 19.21 7.34
N LEU A 399 -9.19 18.26 8.29
CA LEU A 399 -10.23 18.17 9.32
C LEU A 399 -10.10 19.27 10.39
N LYS A 400 -8.88 19.61 10.82
CA LYS A 400 -8.63 20.71 11.76
C LYS A 400 -8.94 22.09 11.16
N LEU A 401 -8.61 22.28 9.87
CA LEU A 401 -8.71 23.59 9.19
C LEU A 401 -10.03 23.80 8.44
N GLY A 402 -10.97 22.86 8.49
CA GLY A 402 -12.26 22.92 7.79
C GLY A 402 -12.20 22.85 6.26
N LYS A 403 -11.03 23.05 5.66
CA LYS A 403 -10.82 23.26 4.22
C LYS A 403 -9.81 22.27 3.61
N PRO A 404 -9.93 21.95 2.31
CA PRO A 404 -9.07 20.99 1.63
C PRO A 404 -7.71 21.58 1.21
N LEU A 405 -6.64 20.78 1.27
CA LEU A 405 -5.24 21.27 1.21
C LEU A 405 -4.45 20.74 0.00
N GLN A 406 -5.17 20.40 -1.09
CA GLN A 406 -4.63 19.74 -2.29
C GLN A 406 -4.80 20.60 -3.56
N TRP A 407 -5.14 21.88 -3.41
CA TRP A 407 -6.22 22.46 -4.22
C TRP A 407 -5.87 23.29 -5.46
N ALA A 408 -4.59 23.41 -5.82
CA ALA A 408 -4.20 24.13 -7.04
C ALA A 408 -4.69 23.48 -8.36
N LEU A 409 -4.76 22.14 -8.43
CA LEU A 409 -5.16 21.41 -9.65
C LEU A 409 -6.64 21.00 -9.67
N LEU A 410 -7.35 21.06 -8.55
CA LEU A 410 -8.74 20.57 -8.45
C LEU A 410 -9.75 21.53 -9.09
N THR A 411 -9.52 22.83 -9.02
CA THR A 411 -10.45 23.87 -9.50
C THR A 411 -10.28 24.29 -10.97
N CYS A 412 -9.23 23.82 -11.66
CA CYS A 412 -8.87 24.27 -13.03
C CYS A 412 -9.99 24.07 -14.07
N GLU A 413 -10.84 23.06 -13.91
CA GLU A 413 -12.02 22.82 -14.78
C GLU A 413 -13.10 23.93 -14.67
N THR A 414 -13.04 24.78 -13.63
CA THR A 414 -13.96 25.91 -13.41
C THR A 414 -13.40 27.26 -13.86
N LEU A 415 -12.17 27.30 -14.40
CA LEU A 415 -11.54 28.53 -14.89
C LEU A 415 -11.86 28.73 -16.38
N PRO A 416 -12.14 29.98 -16.84
CA PRO A 416 -12.27 30.27 -18.26
C PRO A 416 -10.93 30.06 -18.96
N VAL A 417 -10.95 29.61 -20.22
CA VAL A 417 -9.75 29.64 -21.08
C VAL A 417 -9.38 31.10 -21.33
N THR A 418 -8.08 31.40 -21.29
CA THR A 418 -7.51 32.72 -21.56
C THR A 418 -6.58 32.65 -22.76
N THR A 419 -5.99 33.78 -23.15
CA THR A 419 -4.80 33.74 -24.01
C THR A 419 -3.66 33.02 -23.28
N PHE A 420 -2.94 32.16 -24.00
CA PHE A 420 -1.77 31.43 -23.52
C PHE A 420 -0.70 31.38 -24.61
N LYS A 421 0.56 31.12 -24.25
CA LYS A 421 1.63 30.93 -25.24
C LYS A 421 1.61 29.51 -25.78
N ILE A 422 1.92 29.33 -27.07
CA ILE A 422 2.10 27.99 -27.63
C ILE A 422 3.29 27.30 -26.96
N ILE A 423 3.18 25.98 -26.79
CA ILE A 423 4.31 25.12 -26.47
C ILE A 423 4.48 24.15 -27.63
N ASP A 424 5.56 24.32 -28.39
CA ASP A 424 5.87 23.43 -29.49
C ASP A 424 6.29 22.04 -29.00
N CYS A 425 5.75 21.02 -29.68
CA CYS A 425 6.11 19.62 -29.51
C CYS A 425 5.60 18.74 -30.67
N GLU A 426 6.32 17.66 -30.91
CA GLU A 426 5.84 16.54 -31.72
C GLU A 426 4.74 15.77 -30.95
N LEU A 427 3.54 15.70 -31.52
CA LEU A 427 2.47 14.84 -31.01
C LEU A 427 2.35 13.61 -31.92
N PRO A 428 2.50 12.38 -31.38
CA PRO A 428 2.52 11.18 -32.21
C PRO A 428 1.12 10.83 -32.75
N THR A 429 1.08 10.39 -34.00
CA THR A 429 -0.12 9.84 -34.65
C THR A 429 -0.63 8.62 -33.89
N THR A 430 -1.85 8.70 -33.37
CA THR A 430 -2.53 7.62 -32.61
C THR A 430 -3.98 7.54 -33.08
N ASP A 431 -4.51 6.34 -33.27
CA ASP A 431 -5.95 6.18 -33.58
C ASP A 431 -6.79 6.69 -32.39
N ARG A 432 -7.72 7.61 -32.68
CA ARG A 432 -8.59 8.24 -31.69
C ARG A 432 -9.65 7.27 -31.15
N ARG A 433 -9.96 6.18 -31.87
CA ARG A 433 -10.94 5.14 -31.49
C ARG A 433 -10.48 4.32 -30.30
N ASP A 434 -9.17 4.05 -30.19
CA ASP A 434 -8.57 3.25 -29.11
C ASP A 434 -8.29 4.03 -27.81
N LEU A 435 -8.73 5.29 -27.74
CA LEU A 435 -8.47 6.20 -26.63
C LEU A 435 -9.71 6.34 -25.74
N SER A 436 -9.54 6.04 -24.44
CA SER A 436 -10.55 6.38 -23.44
C SER A 436 -10.68 7.91 -23.30
N LYS A 437 -11.84 8.37 -22.80
CA LYS A 437 -12.20 9.78 -22.57
C LYS A 437 -11.06 10.68 -22.07
N TYR A 438 -10.26 10.23 -21.10
CA TYR A 438 -9.16 11.02 -20.52
C TYR A 438 -7.85 10.98 -21.31
N GLN A 439 -7.67 9.98 -22.17
CA GLN A 439 -6.54 9.88 -23.11
C GLN A 439 -6.82 10.74 -24.34
N LEU A 440 -8.05 10.69 -24.86
CA LEU A 440 -8.53 11.60 -25.90
C LEU A 440 -8.45 13.06 -25.43
N TYR A 441 -8.80 13.33 -24.16
CA TYR A 441 -8.59 14.65 -23.56
C TYR A 441 -7.13 15.09 -23.56
N LEU A 442 -6.17 14.21 -23.21
CA LEU A 442 -4.75 14.55 -23.24
C LEU A 442 -4.31 14.93 -24.65
N LEU A 443 -4.75 14.17 -25.67
CA LEU A 443 -4.43 14.45 -27.06
C LEU A 443 -4.99 15.82 -27.48
N ASP A 444 -6.28 16.06 -27.24
CA ASP A 444 -6.97 17.28 -27.66
C ASP A 444 -6.44 18.53 -26.94
N ILE A 445 -6.18 18.46 -25.62
CA ILE A 445 -5.61 19.59 -24.87
C ILE A 445 -4.14 19.86 -25.22
N SER A 446 -3.38 18.82 -25.58
CA SER A 446 -2.01 19.01 -26.08
C SER A 446 -2.00 19.62 -27.49
N GLN A 447 -2.92 19.19 -28.37
CA GLN A 447 -3.11 19.82 -29.67
C GLN A 447 -3.51 21.30 -29.53
N ALA A 448 -4.41 21.63 -28.59
CA ALA A 448 -4.80 23.00 -28.29
C ALA A 448 -3.64 23.86 -27.77
N VAL A 449 -2.82 23.34 -26.86
CA VAL A 449 -1.62 24.03 -26.33
C VAL A 449 -0.56 24.23 -27.42
N ARG A 450 -0.41 23.29 -28.35
CA ARG A 450 0.52 23.41 -29.48
C ARG A 450 0.04 24.43 -30.52
N LEU A 451 -1.26 24.46 -30.82
CA LEU A 451 -1.85 25.33 -31.85
C LEU A 451 -2.25 26.74 -31.34
N GLY A 452 -2.20 26.99 -30.03
CA GLY A 452 -2.58 28.29 -29.45
C GLY A 452 -4.09 28.53 -29.34
N ASN A 453 -4.92 27.52 -29.65
CA ASN A 453 -6.37 27.62 -29.70
C ASN A 453 -7.02 26.45 -28.96
N CYS A 454 -7.79 26.74 -27.92
CA CYS A 454 -8.55 25.75 -27.15
C CYS A 454 -10.05 26.02 -27.30
N SER A 455 -10.78 25.10 -27.93
CA SER A 455 -12.19 25.31 -28.27
C SER A 455 -13.09 25.36 -27.03
N ASN A 456 -14.20 26.10 -27.14
CA ASN A 456 -15.22 26.19 -26.09
C ASN A 456 -15.80 24.81 -25.71
N GLU A 457 -15.78 23.84 -26.62
CA GLU A 457 -16.21 22.47 -26.34
C GLU A 457 -15.16 21.74 -25.46
N LEU A 458 -13.88 21.76 -25.86
CA LEU A 458 -12.77 21.17 -25.11
C LEU A 458 -12.60 21.81 -23.72
N ALA A 459 -12.79 23.13 -23.62
CA ALA A 459 -12.76 23.88 -22.37
C ALA A 459 -13.80 23.41 -21.33
N ARG A 460 -14.96 22.90 -21.80
CA ARG A 460 -16.07 22.38 -21.00
C ARG A 460 -15.95 20.89 -20.67
N ARG A 461 -15.16 20.11 -21.43
CA ARG A 461 -14.87 18.70 -21.11
C ARG A 461 -14.06 18.64 -19.80
N SER A 462 -14.41 17.73 -18.88
CA SER A 462 -13.64 17.57 -17.63
C SER A 462 -12.30 16.83 -17.90
N PRO A 463 -11.17 17.31 -17.34
CA PRO A 463 -9.87 16.65 -17.45
C PRO A 463 -9.76 15.29 -16.72
N GLY A 464 -10.79 14.92 -15.95
CA GLY A 464 -10.83 13.71 -15.11
C GLY A 464 -10.50 13.99 -13.65
N THR A 465 -10.76 13.03 -12.76
CA THR A 465 -10.46 13.18 -11.32
C THR A 465 -8.96 13.16 -11.06
N LEU A 466 -8.48 14.04 -10.17
CA LEU A 466 -7.09 14.01 -9.70
C LEU A 466 -6.85 12.72 -8.91
N SER A 467 -5.75 12.03 -9.16
CA SER A 467 -5.42 10.77 -8.48
C SER A 467 -3.90 10.61 -8.43
N HIS A 468 -3.34 10.53 -7.22
CA HIS A 468 -1.88 10.54 -7.01
C HIS A 468 -1.14 9.38 -7.71
N SER A 469 -1.82 8.28 -8.01
CA SER A 469 -1.27 7.13 -8.76
C SER A 469 -1.50 7.19 -10.27
N ARG A 470 -2.17 8.22 -10.81
CA ARG A 470 -2.52 8.33 -12.23
C ARG A 470 -2.10 9.66 -12.84
N TRP A 471 -0.85 9.74 -13.27
CA TRP A 471 -0.29 10.95 -13.87
C TRP A 471 -1.07 11.48 -15.09
N LEU A 472 -1.81 10.63 -15.82
CA LEU A 472 -2.63 11.04 -16.97
C LEU A 472 -3.62 12.18 -16.64
N THR A 473 -4.42 12.05 -15.58
CA THR A 473 -5.39 13.10 -15.21
C THR A 473 -4.71 14.29 -14.51
N THR A 474 -3.55 14.08 -13.90
CA THR A 474 -2.68 15.16 -13.41
C THR A 474 -2.14 16.01 -14.57
N ALA A 475 -1.63 15.38 -15.63
CA ALA A 475 -1.17 16.05 -16.85
C ALA A 475 -2.30 16.82 -17.54
N ASN A 476 -3.47 16.21 -17.69
CA ASN A 476 -4.68 16.88 -18.18
C ASN A 476 -5.00 18.15 -17.37
N ARG A 477 -4.91 18.09 -16.04
CA ARG A 477 -5.18 19.23 -15.14
C ARG A 477 -4.09 20.29 -15.19
N VAL A 478 -2.81 19.92 -15.37
CA VAL A 478 -1.71 20.86 -15.58
C VAL A 478 -1.93 21.66 -16.88
N LEU A 479 -2.20 20.99 -18.00
CA LEU A 479 -2.46 21.68 -19.27
C LEU A 479 -3.76 22.49 -19.22
N ARG A 480 -4.82 21.97 -18.59
CA ARG A 480 -6.10 22.70 -18.41
C ARG A 480 -5.98 23.91 -17.49
N LEU A 481 -5.02 23.92 -16.54
CA LEU A 481 -4.67 25.09 -15.73
C LEU A 481 -3.80 26.07 -16.52
N TYR A 482 -2.86 25.59 -17.33
CA TYR A 482 -1.98 26.42 -18.18
C TYR A 482 -2.80 27.28 -19.16
N VAL A 483 -3.76 26.69 -19.89
CA VAL A 483 -4.64 27.44 -20.83
C VAL A 483 -5.65 28.38 -20.15
N SER A 484 -5.73 28.34 -18.81
CA SER A 484 -6.56 29.24 -17.98
C SER A 484 -5.73 30.22 -17.14
N SER A 485 -4.42 30.26 -17.36
CA SER A 485 -3.50 31.14 -16.62
C SER A 485 -2.98 32.21 -17.57
N PRO A 486 -3.55 33.44 -17.60
CA PRO A 486 -3.12 34.49 -18.52
C PRO A 486 -1.69 34.97 -18.21
N ALA A 487 -1.27 34.87 -16.95
CA ALA A 487 0.11 35.03 -16.51
C ALA A 487 0.58 33.73 -15.80
N PRO A 488 0.96 32.67 -16.53
CA PRO A 488 1.38 31.43 -15.91
C PRO A 488 2.75 31.61 -15.26
N SER A 489 2.90 31.12 -14.03
CA SER A 489 4.16 31.18 -13.29
C SER A 489 5.27 30.40 -13.99
N LEU A 490 6.54 30.73 -13.71
CA LEU A 490 7.69 30.01 -14.29
C LEU A 490 7.61 28.49 -14.00
N LYS A 491 7.18 28.10 -12.79
CA LYS A 491 7.00 26.69 -12.43
C LYS A 491 5.84 26.02 -13.19
N LEU A 492 4.73 26.72 -13.42
CA LEU A 492 3.64 26.19 -14.25
C LEU A 492 4.06 26.03 -15.73
N LYS A 493 4.83 26.99 -16.27
CA LYS A 493 5.45 26.88 -17.61
C LYS A 493 6.38 25.66 -17.71
N GLN A 494 7.34 25.53 -16.79
CA GLN A 494 8.29 24.41 -16.76
C GLN A 494 7.60 23.04 -16.71
N ILE A 495 6.53 22.88 -15.91
CA ILE A 495 5.79 21.61 -15.81
C ILE A 495 4.91 21.39 -17.05
N ALA A 496 4.27 22.43 -17.61
CA ALA A 496 3.50 22.31 -18.85
C ALA A 496 4.40 21.94 -20.05
N GLU A 497 5.59 22.54 -20.14
CA GLU A 497 6.61 22.20 -21.14
C GLU A 497 7.09 20.76 -20.99
N PHE A 498 7.36 20.29 -19.77
CA PHE A 498 7.71 18.88 -19.52
C PHE A 498 6.58 17.92 -19.89
N VAL A 499 5.32 18.29 -19.63
CA VAL A 499 4.16 17.50 -20.06
C VAL A 499 4.11 17.42 -21.59
N MET A 500 4.23 18.55 -22.29
CA MET A 500 4.13 18.63 -23.75
C MET A 500 5.31 17.95 -24.47
N LYS A 501 6.54 18.12 -24.00
CA LYS A 501 7.76 17.66 -24.70
C LYS A 501 8.21 16.27 -24.29
N VAL A 502 7.94 15.84 -23.06
CA VAL A 502 8.43 14.55 -22.51
C VAL A 502 7.29 13.59 -22.23
N TYR A 503 6.31 13.97 -21.40
CA TYR A 503 5.29 13.01 -20.95
C TYR A 503 4.31 12.61 -22.06
N THR A 504 3.64 13.57 -22.70
CA THR A 504 2.60 13.28 -23.69
C THR A 504 3.13 12.44 -24.86
N PRO A 505 4.27 12.77 -25.51
CA PRO A 505 4.79 11.97 -26.62
C PRO A 505 5.14 10.55 -26.19
N ASN A 506 5.78 10.38 -25.02
CA ASN A 506 6.16 9.06 -24.52
C ASN A 506 4.98 8.24 -24.03
N TRP A 507 3.95 8.87 -23.44
CA TRP A 507 2.73 8.17 -23.04
C TRP A 507 2.00 7.57 -24.25
N PHE A 508 1.85 8.33 -25.33
CA PHE A 508 1.23 7.83 -26.56
C PHE A 508 2.12 6.83 -27.31
N ASN A 509 3.45 7.00 -27.30
CA ASN A 509 4.40 6.01 -27.81
C ASN A 509 4.31 4.67 -27.06
N ILE A 510 4.18 4.69 -25.73
CA ILE A 510 3.94 3.49 -24.90
C ILE A 510 2.55 2.89 -25.14
N LYS A 511 1.51 3.70 -25.41
CA LYS A 511 0.15 3.22 -25.73
C LYS A 511 0.09 2.55 -27.11
N SER A 512 0.82 3.03 -28.11
CA SER A 512 0.84 2.43 -29.46
C SER A 512 1.84 1.27 -29.58
N LYS A 513 3.07 1.41 -29.09
CA LYS A 513 4.13 0.38 -29.12
C LYS A 513 4.22 -0.37 -27.79
N HIS A 514 3.08 -0.76 -27.21
CA HIS A 514 2.96 -1.29 -25.85
C HIS A 514 3.63 -2.66 -25.59
N SER A 515 4.46 -3.19 -26.50
CA SER A 515 5.08 -4.51 -26.41
C SER A 515 6.37 -4.50 -25.59
N LEU A 516 6.66 -5.60 -24.89
CA LEU A 516 7.93 -5.81 -24.18
C LEU A 516 9.16 -5.50 -25.04
N LYS A 517 9.09 -5.78 -26.35
CA LYS A 517 10.17 -5.54 -27.33
C LYS A 517 10.52 -4.07 -27.55
N ASP A 518 9.70 -3.12 -27.07
CA ASP A 518 9.92 -1.68 -27.23
C ASP A 518 10.19 -0.97 -25.88
N GLY A 519 10.15 -1.70 -24.76
CA GLY A 519 10.34 -1.17 -23.40
C GLY A 519 11.65 -0.36 -23.22
N ALA A 520 12.77 -0.87 -23.74
CA ALA A 520 14.05 -0.15 -23.68
C ALA A 520 14.04 1.16 -24.50
N LYS A 521 13.42 1.15 -25.69
CA LYS A 521 13.24 2.37 -26.51
C LYS A 521 12.41 3.41 -25.76
N HIS A 522 11.43 3.03 -24.93
CA HIS A 522 10.65 4.00 -24.14
C HIS A 522 11.47 4.67 -23.02
N VAL A 523 12.41 3.97 -22.40
CA VAL A 523 13.37 4.58 -21.45
C VAL A 523 14.28 5.56 -22.18
N TRP A 524 14.87 5.15 -23.29
CA TRP A 524 15.73 6.03 -24.11
C TRP A 524 14.98 7.26 -24.65
N ASN A 525 13.74 7.10 -25.12
CA ASN A 525 12.90 8.23 -25.54
C ASN A 525 12.56 9.18 -24.37
N THR A 526 12.61 8.72 -23.11
CA THR A 526 12.43 9.58 -21.94
C THR A 526 13.70 10.36 -21.63
N ILE A 527 14.86 9.70 -21.66
CA ILE A 527 16.19 10.31 -21.54
C ILE A 527 16.43 11.36 -22.64
N SER A 528 16.27 10.96 -23.90
CA SER A 528 16.50 11.84 -25.06
C SER A 528 15.61 13.09 -25.00
N ARG A 529 14.33 12.94 -24.64
CA ARG A 529 13.40 14.07 -24.50
C ARG A 529 13.62 14.91 -23.23
N SER A 530 14.29 14.43 -22.18
CA SER A 530 14.63 15.25 -21.01
C SER A 530 15.88 16.13 -21.19
N ARG A 531 16.69 15.91 -22.24
CA ARG A 531 17.98 16.60 -22.45
C ARG A 531 17.92 18.13 -22.54
N TYR A 532 16.77 18.72 -22.89
CA TYR A 532 16.61 20.19 -22.97
C TYR A 532 16.44 20.89 -21.61
N LEU A 533 16.25 20.14 -20.52
CA LEU A 533 16.05 20.70 -19.18
C LEU A 533 17.31 21.38 -18.63
N SER A 534 17.12 22.40 -17.79
CA SER A 534 18.21 22.99 -17.00
C SER A 534 18.76 21.98 -15.98
N GLN A 535 20.02 22.14 -15.54
CA GLN A 535 20.68 21.14 -14.69
C GLN A 535 19.91 20.82 -13.41
N ASP A 536 19.41 21.83 -12.68
CA ASP A 536 18.55 21.68 -11.49
C ASP A 536 17.32 20.78 -11.71
N LEU A 537 16.81 20.71 -12.95
CA LEU A 537 15.67 19.88 -13.34
C LEU A 537 16.12 18.51 -13.87
N LYS A 538 17.26 18.43 -14.54
CA LYS A 538 17.92 17.16 -14.90
C LYS A 538 18.23 16.33 -13.65
N ASP A 539 18.88 16.91 -12.65
CA ASP A 539 19.26 16.21 -11.41
C ASP A 539 18.05 15.54 -10.73
N VAL A 540 16.88 16.18 -10.79
CA VAL A 540 15.60 15.63 -10.29
C VAL A 540 15.03 14.57 -11.23
N VAL A 541 14.93 14.85 -12.53
CA VAL A 541 14.31 13.95 -13.53
C VAL A 541 15.15 12.70 -13.77
N ASP A 542 16.45 12.86 -14.00
CA ASP A 542 17.40 11.78 -14.25
C ASP A 542 17.62 10.93 -12.99
N GLY A 543 17.53 11.55 -11.80
CA GLY A 543 17.43 10.87 -10.51
C GLY A 543 16.12 10.09 -10.31
N VAL A 544 15.03 10.42 -11.00
CA VAL A 544 13.80 9.61 -11.05
C VAL A 544 13.91 8.51 -12.11
N ILE A 545 14.43 8.80 -13.31
CA ILE A 545 14.64 7.82 -14.39
C ILE A 545 15.57 6.70 -13.91
N SER A 546 16.70 7.04 -13.27
CA SER A 546 17.68 6.06 -12.74
C SER A 546 17.09 5.10 -11.71
N ARG A 547 16.13 5.55 -10.89
CA ARG A 547 15.45 4.70 -9.89
C ARG A 547 14.38 3.78 -10.50
N ASN A 548 13.99 4.01 -11.75
CA ASN A 548 12.94 3.26 -12.46
C ASN A 548 13.48 2.58 -13.74
N SER A 549 14.80 2.52 -13.93
CA SER A 549 15.46 2.11 -15.18
C SER A 549 15.45 0.60 -15.46
N PHE A 550 14.53 -0.17 -14.88
CA PHE A 550 14.45 -1.63 -15.03
C PHE A 550 14.31 -2.08 -16.50
N PHE A 551 13.66 -1.29 -17.37
CA PHE A 551 13.60 -1.56 -18.81
C PHE A 551 14.91 -1.31 -19.57
N ALA A 552 15.90 -0.68 -18.94
CA ALA A 552 17.28 -0.61 -19.43
C ALA A 552 18.20 -1.71 -18.84
N HIS A 553 17.70 -2.63 -18.00
CA HIS A 553 18.46 -3.81 -17.59
C HIS A 553 18.96 -4.59 -18.82
N PRO A 554 20.18 -5.17 -18.84
CA PRO A 554 20.76 -5.83 -20.02
C PRO A 554 19.80 -6.79 -20.71
N GLU A 555 19.06 -7.59 -19.94
CA GLU A 555 18.08 -8.54 -20.48
C GLU A 555 16.95 -7.87 -21.27
N ASN A 556 16.41 -6.74 -20.77
CA ASN A 556 15.34 -5.99 -21.43
C ASN A 556 15.85 -5.25 -22.67
N ILE A 557 17.08 -4.74 -22.65
CA ILE A 557 17.70 -4.18 -23.86
C ILE A 557 17.98 -5.28 -24.89
N LEU A 558 18.46 -6.46 -24.48
CA LEU A 558 18.67 -7.60 -25.39
C LEU A 558 17.38 -8.04 -26.10
N LEU A 559 16.25 -8.11 -25.39
CA LEU A 559 14.93 -8.41 -25.99
C LEU A 559 14.49 -7.37 -27.03
N CYS A 560 14.82 -6.10 -26.78
CA CYS A 560 14.56 -5.00 -27.70
C CYS A 560 15.46 -5.08 -28.95
N ILE A 561 16.77 -5.29 -28.75
CA ILE A 561 17.79 -5.45 -29.78
C ILE A 561 17.49 -6.65 -30.71
N LEU A 562 17.01 -7.77 -30.16
CA LEU A 562 16.62 -8.96 -30.94
C LEU A 562 15.50 -8.70 -31.95
N LYS A 563 14.68 -7.67 -31.72
CA LYS A 563 13.56 -7.25 -32.57
C LYS A 563 13.80 -5.85 -33.17
N ASP A 564 15.06 -5.39 -33.23
CA ASP A 564 15.45 -4.19 -33.98
C ASP A 564 15.42 -4.47 -35.49
N GLU A 565 15.15 -3.44 -36.30
CA GLU A 565 15.12 -3.52 -37.76
C GLU A 565 16.54 -3.64 -38.37
N ARG A 566 17.54 -3.08 -37.69
CA ARG A 566 18.96 -3.10 -38.10
C ARG A 566 19.58 -4.48 -37.84
N GLN A 567 20.04 -5.14 -38.91
CA GLN A 567 20.58 -6.50 -38.84
C GLN A 567 21.78 -6.62 -37.88
N HIS A 568 22.76 -5.71 -37.97
CA HIS A 568 23.96 -5.75 -37.14
C HIS A 568 23.65 -5.58 -35.64
N ILE A 569 22.57 -4.86 -35.31
CA ILE A 569 22.05 -4.72 -33.94
C ILE A 569 21.49 -6.07 -33.46
N ARG A 570 20.62 -6.74 -34.24
CA ARG A 570 20.13 -8.10 -33.90
C ARG A 570 21.27 -9.12 -33.69
N GLU A 571 22.27 -9.12 -34.57
CA GLU A 571 23.45 -9.98 -34.45
C GLU A 571 24.20 -9.77 -33.12
N LEU A 572 24.31 -8.52 -32.65
CA LEU A 572 25.00 -8.19 -31.40
C LEU A 572 24.30 -8.78 -30.17
N ALA A 573 22.96 -8.76 -30.10
CA ALA A 573 22.24 -9.47 -29.03
C ALA A 573 22.38 -10.98 -29.14
N ALA A 574 22.26 -11.55 -30.34
CA ALA A 574 22.38 -12.99 -30.54
C ALA A 574 23.74 -13.52 -30.05
N ARG A 575 24.85 -12.85 -30.41
CA ARG A 575 26.20 -13.18 -29.91
C ARG A 575 26.32 -13.05 -28.38
N ARG A 576 25.76 -11.99 -27.79
CA ARG A 576 25.73 -11.78 -26.33
C ARG A 576 24.95 -12.87 -25.58
N ILE A 577 23.82 -13.32 -26.13
CA ILE A 577 22.96 -14.37 -25.55
C ILE A 577 23.62 -15.75 -25.65
N ILE A 578 24.24 -16.08 -26.78
CA ILE A 578 25.00 -17.33 -26.94
C ILE A 578 26.09 -17.42 -25.85
N LYS A 579 26.94 -16.39 -25.75
CA LYS A 579 28.03 -16.34 -24.75
C LYS A 579 27.53 -16.40 -23.31
N SER A 580 26.40 -15.75 -22.99
CA SER A 580 25.85 -15.80 -21.63
C SER A 580 25.31 -17.18 -21.25
N ARG A 581 24.72 -17.91 -22.20
CA ARG A 581 24.26 -19.30 -22.01
C ARG A 581 25.41 -20.27 -21.78
N GLU A 582 26.47 -20.18 -22.60
CA GLU A 582 27.70 -20.96 -22.44
C GLU A 582 28.35 -20.72 -21.07
N SER A 583 28.29 -19.48 -20.58
CA SER A 583 28.83 -19.09 -19.27
C SER A 583 27.94 -19.47 -18.07
N SER A 584 26.67 -19.84 -18.29
CA SER A 584 25.68 -20.03 -17.22
C SER A 584 25.85 -21.32 -16.41
N SER A 585 26.72 -22.22 -16.85
CA SER A 585 26.99 -23.53 -16.22
C SER A 585 27.63 -23.45 -14.82
N ASN A 586 28.28 -22.32 -14.48
CA ASN A 586 29.14 -22.22 -13.28
C ASN A 586 28.57 -21.34 -12.15
N VAL A 587 27.38 -20.72 -12.30
CA VAL A 587 26.88 -19.72 -11.34
C VAL A 587 25.87 -20.33 -10.36
N LYS A 588 26.28 -20.49 -9.09
CA LYS A 588 25.44 -21.03 -8.00
C LYS A 588 24.53 -20.00 -7.30
N SER A 589 24.57 -18.73 -7.71
CA SER A 589 23.85 -17.63 -7.05
C SER A 589 22.76 -17.03 -7.94
N VAL A 590 21.59 -16.75 -7.37
CA VAL A 590 20.51 -16.01 -8.04
C VAL A 590 20.98 -14.55 -8.29
N PRO A 591 20.92 -14.03 -9.53
CA PRO A 591 21.27 -12.63 -9.80
C PRO A 591 20.33 -11.65 -9.08
N VAL A 592 20.89 -10.54 -8.57
CA VAL A 592 20.10 -9.47 -7.97
C VAL A 592 19.66 -8.50 -9.05
N PHE A 593 18.35 -8.42 -9.31
CA PHE A 593 17.77 -7.56 -10.35
C PHE A 593 17.76 -6.09 -9.89
N LEU A 594 18.81 -5.34 -10.25
CA LEU A 594 19.00 -3.94 -9.91
C LEU A 594 18.86 -3.03 -11.14
N PRO A 595 18.40 -1.77 -10.98
CA PRO A 595 18.46 -0.77 -12.04
C PRO A 595 19.94 -0.50 -12.42
N PRO A 596 20.32 -0.53 -13.71
CA PRO A 596 21.69 -0.27 -14.13
C PRO A 596 22.03 1.23 -14.05
N LYS A 597 23.33 1.54 -13.97
CA LYS A 597 23.85 2.90 -14.18
C LYS A 597 23.60 3.29 -15.64
N LEU A 598 22.84 4.38 -15.85
CA LEU A 598 22.48 4.88 -17.16
C LEU A 598 23.54 5.81 -17.75
N ASN A 599 23.68 5.76 -19.06
CA ASN A 599 24.28 6.81 -19.89
C ASN A 599 23.18 7.76 -20.39
N PHE A 600 23.12 8.98 -19.84
CA PHE A 600 22.11 9.98 -20.22
C PHE A 600 22.39 10.65 -21.57
N GLU A 601 23.61 10.54 -22.10
CA GLU A 601 24.01 11.10 -23.40
C GLU A 601 23.99 10.06 -24.55
N ALA A 602 23.57 8.81 -24.28
CA ALA A 602 23.44 7.72 -25.25
C ALA A 602 22.73 8.14 -26.56
N ALA A 603 23.41 8.00 -27.70
CA ALA A 603 22.86 8.40 -29.00
C ALA A 603 21.76 7.43 -29.46
N ASP A 604 21.87 6.15 -29.09
CA ASP A 604 20.88 5.11 -29.34
C ASP A 604 20.49 4.36 -28.05
N TYR A 605 19.32 3.72 -28.02
CA TYR A 605 18.85 2.96 -26.85
C TYR A 605 19.76 1.76 -26.50
N THR A 606 20.53 1.26 -27.48
CA THR A 606 21.56 0.24 -27.30
C THR A 606 22.75 0.69 -26.44
N GLU A 607 22.96 2.00 -26.30
CA GLU A 607 24.08 2.62 -25.58
C GLU A 607 23.71 3.14 -24.18
N MET A 608 22.47 2.91 -23.73
CA MET A 608 21.97 3.35 -22.41
C MET A 608 22.77 2.80 -21.22
N ILE A 609 23.54 1.73 -21.41
CA ILE A 609 24.32 1.05 -20.36
C ILE A 609 25.74 0.74 -20.86
N ASP A 610 26.68 0.71 -19.92
CA ASP A 610 28.03 0.21 -20.18
C ASP A 610 28.01 -1.34 -20.19
N TRP A 611 28.12 -1.92 -21.38
CA TRP A 611 28.14 -3.37 -21.59
C TRP A 611 29.45 -4.05 -21.14
N SER A 612 30.49 -3.30 -20.78
CA SER A 612 31.74 -3.84 -20.24
C SER A 612 31.74 -3.97 -18.72
N LEU A 613 30.97 -3.12 -18.03
CA LEU A 613 30.89 -3.07 -16.55
C LEU A 613 29.73 -3.90 -15.96
N ILE A 614 28.94 -4.60 -16.78
CA ILE A 614 27.72 -5.29 -16.33
C ILE A 614 27.68 -6.77 -16.76
N THR A 615 27.26 -7.63 -15.83
CA THR A 615 27.06 -9.06 -16.10
C THR A 615 25.92 -9.26 -17.09
N ILE A 616 26.20 -9.91 -18.22
CA ILE A 616 25.20 -10.21 -19.25
C ILE A 616 24.63 -11.61 -19.01
N THR A 617 23.33 -11.69 -18.70
CA THR A 617 22.55 -12.92 -18.56
C THR A 617 21.65 -13.14 -19.78
N SER A 618 21.25 -14.40 -20.04
CA SER A 618 20.23 -14.71 -21.05
C SER A 618 18.84 -14.34 -20.50
N PRO A 619 18.06 -13.48 -21.17
CA PRO A 619 16.73 -13.08 -20.69
C PRO A 619 15.83 -14.29 -20.35
N PRO A 620 15.21 -14.35 -19.16
CA PRO A 620 14.43 -15.51 -18.72
C PRO A 620 13.27 -15.90 -19.66
N ILE A 621 12.66 -14.94 -20.36
CA ILE A 621 11.59 -15.18 -21.35
C ILE A 621 12.06 -15.95 -22.59
N LEU A 622 13.38 -16.03 -22.83
CA LEU A 622 13.97 -16.79 -23.94
C LEU A 622 14.38 -18.21 -23.53
N ARG A 623 14.13 -18.64 -22.27
CA ARG A 623 14.61 -19.93 -21.72
C ARG A 623 14.32 -21.11 -22.64
N ASP A 624 13.09 -21.19 -23.12
CA ASP A 624 12.58 -22.33 -23.89
C ASP A 624 12.90 -22.21 -25.39
N ILE A 625 13.54 -21.10 -25.81
CA ILE A 625 13.98 -20.84 -27.18
C ILE A 625 15.41 -21.38 -27.36
N SER A 626 15.56 -22.36 -28.26
CA SER A 626 16.83 -23.03 -28.54
C SER A 626 17.94 -22.06 -28.97
N THR A 627 19.17 -22.31 -28.52
CA THR A 627 20.36 -21.52 -28.90
C THR A 627 20.62 -21.55 -30.42
N ALA A 628 20.13 -22.58 -31.12
CA ALA A 628 20.18 -22.66 -32.58
C ALA A 628 19.52 -21.46 -33.30
N VAL A 629 18.47 -20.86 -32.70
CA VAL A 629 17.79 -19.66 -33.25
C VAL A 629 18.71 -18.44 -33.24
N PHE A 630 19.47 -18.24 -32.16
CA PHE A 630 20.44 -17.16 -32.09
C PHE A 630 21.65 -17.44 -33.00
N SER A 631 22.08 -18.70 -33.10
CA SER A 631 23.14 -19.11 -34.04
C SER A 631 22.76 -18.88 -35.50
N SER A 632 21.50 -19.07 -35.91
CA SER A 632 21.07 -18.80 -37.28
C SER A 632 20.92 -17.30 -37.58
N ILE A 633 20.54 -16.45 -36.61
CA ILE A 633 20.61 -14.98 -36.76
C ILE A 633 22.05 -14.55 -37.08
N VAL A 634 23.05 -15.11 -36.38
CA VAL A 634 24.47 -14.75 -36.58
C VAL A 634 25.05 -15.34 -37.87
N ARG A 635 24.74 -16.59 -38.21
CA ARG A 635 25.29 -17.28 -39.40
C ARG A 635 24.60 -16.88 -40.70
N ASN A 636 23.27 -16.90 -40.72
CA ASN A 636 22.49 -16.80 -41.95
C ASN A 636 22.12 -15.34 -42.28
N LYS A 637 22.37 -14.39 -41.35
CA LYS A 637 22.07 -12.94 -41.42
C LYS A 637 20.59 -12.56 -41.58
N LYS A 638 19.75 -13.49 -42.03
CA LYS A 638 18.28 -13.42 -41.97
C LYS A 638 17.83 -13.56 -40.51
N ASN A 639 16.83 -12.77 -40.12
CA ASN A 639 16.05 -13.09 -38.92
C ASN A 639 15.15 -14.29 -39.27
N PRO A 640 15.20 -15.42 -38.55
CA PRO A 640 14.25 -16.50 -38.76
C PRO A 640 12.83 -16.05 -38.36
N GLU A 641 11.82 -16.83 -38.72
CA GLU A 641 10.48 -16.64 -38.20
C GLU A 641 10.38 -17.26 -36.81
N TRP A 642 10.50 -16.42 -35.78
CA TRP A 642 10.45 -16.82 -34.38
C TRP A 642 9.92 -15.65 -33.52
N ASP A 643 9.24 -15.96 -32.43
CA ASP A 643 8.83 -14.94 -31.46
C ASP A 643 8.94 -15.40 -30.00
N PHE A 644 8.85 -14.41 -29.11
CA PHE A 644 8.74 -14.59 -27.67
C PHE A 644 7.41 -14.02 -27.16
N VAL A 645 6.98 -14.47 -25.99
CA VAL A 645 5.63 -14.20 -25.46
C VAL A 645 5.33 -12.70 -25.42
N HIS A 646 4.24 -12.31 -26.08
CA HIS A 646 3.81 -10.92 -26.25
C HIS A 646 3.23 -10.30 -24.97
N PHE A 647 4.08 -10.01 -23.99
CA PHE A 647 3.68 -9.26 -22.81
C PHE A 647 3.64 -7.74 -23.07
N PRO A 648 2.70 -7.00 -22.45
CA PRO A 648 2.69 -5.55 -22.53
C PRO A 648 3.73 -4.93 -21.58
N CYS A 649 4.43 -3.89 -22.03
CA CYS A 649 5.41 -3.16 -21.20
C CYS A 649 4.77 -2.17 -20.21
N HIS A 650 3.47 -1.83 -20.38
CA HIS A 650 2.81 -0.80 -19.58
C HIS A 650 2.26 -1.33 -18.24
N THR A 651 2.27 -0.49 -17.20
CA THR A 651 1.97 -0.94 -15.84
C THR A 651 0.50 -1.34 -15.64
N GLN A 652 -0.49 -0.66 -16.23
CA GLN A 652 -1.91 -0.85 -15.86
C GLN A 652 -2.54 -2.22 -16.22
N ALA A 653 -1.94 -2.99 -17.14
CA ALA A 653 -2.30 -4.41 -17.29
C ALA A 653 -1.56 -5.24 -16.24
N VAL A 654 -0.23 -5.06 -16.13
CA VAL A 654 0.63 -5.77 -15.19
C VAL A 654 0.14 -5.61 -13.74
N GLU A 655 -0.24 -4.40 -13.30
CA GLU A 655 -0.86 -4.12 -11.99
C GLU A 655 -2.16 -4.91 -11.76
N ARG A 656 -3.05 -4.95 -12.76
CA ARG A 656 -4.32 -5.69 -12.67
C ARG A 656 -4.08 -7.20 -12.62
N CYS A 657 -3.16 -7.69 -13.45
CA CYS A 657 -2.72 -9.09 -13.45
C CYS A 657 -2.05 -9.45 -12.13
N VAL A 658 -1.08 -8.65 -11.63
CA VAL A 658 -0.39 -8.87 -10.34
C VAL A 658 -1.36 -8.84 -9.17
N LYS A 659 -2.33 -7.92 -9.15
CA LYS A 659 -3.37 -7.90 -8.10
C LYS A 659 -4.20 -9.20 -8.13
N LEU A 660 -4.63 -9.63 -9.30
CA LEU A 660 -5.46 -10.84 -9.46
C LEU A 660 -4.65 -12.13 -9.24
N VAL A 661 -3.37 -12.17 -9.61
CA VAL A 661 -2.44 -13.28 -9.34
C VAL A 661 -2.10 -13.35 -7.85
N THR A 662 -1.95 -12.22 -7.16
CA THR A 662 -1.83 -12.17 -5.70
C THR A 662 -3.10 -12.67 -5.03
N GLU A 663 -4.28 -12.23 -5.48
CA GLU A 663 -5.58 -12.68 -4.98
C GLU A 663 -5.78 -14.20 -5.18
N ALA A 664 -5.51 -14.71 -6.37
CA ALA A 664 -5.52 -16.14 -6.68
C ALA A 664 -4.48 -16.91 -5.83
N SER A 665 -3.29 -16.36 -5.65
CA SER A 665 -2.22 -17.00 -4.86
C SER A 665 -2.53 -17.08 -3.37
N ALA A 666 -3.36 -16.17 -2.86
CA ALA A 666 -3.87 -16.19 -1.48
C ALA A 666 -5.11 -17.08 -1.31
N LYS A 667 -5.85 -17.39 -2.39
CA LYS A 667 -7.05 -18.23 -2.37
C LYS A 667 -6.79 -19.70 -2.71
N VAL A 668 -5.86 -19.99 -3.62
CA VAL A 668 -5.61 -21.35 -4.13
C VAL A 668 -4.11 -21.66 -4.33
N TYR A 669 -3.77 -22.93 -4.13
CA TYR A 669 -2.40 -23.46 -4.25
C TYR A 669 -2.24 -24.31 -5.53
N GLY A 670 -1.04 -24.29 -6.12
CA GLY A 670 -0.73 -24.95 -7.39
C GLY A 670 -1.01 -24.07 -8.62
N PHE A 671 -0.27 -24.30 -9.70
CA PHE A 671 -0.36 -23.52 -10.94
C PHE A 671 -1.73 -23.60 -11.62
N GLN A 672 -2.21 -24.82 -11.88
CA GLN A 672 -3.49 -25.09 -12.55
C GLN A 672 -4.68 -24.46 -11.82
N ASN A 673 -4.74 -24.60 -10.50
CA ASN A 673 -5.81 -24.02 -9.68
C ASN A 673 -5.81 -22.49 -9.71
N ARG A 674 -4.62 -21.86 -9.70
CA ARG A 674 -4.49 -20.40 -9.81
C ARG A 674 -4.95 -19.88 -11.16
N ASP A 675 -4.55 -20.55 -12.25
CA ASP A 675 -5.01 -20.22 -13.61
C ASP A 675 -6.53 -20.39 -13.76
N GLY A 676 -7.08 -21.53 -13.31
CA GLY A 676 -8.52 -21.77 -13.29
C GLY A 676 -9.30 -20.72 -12.49
N PHE A 677 -8.81 -20.33 -11.30
CA PHE A 677 -9.40 -19.26 -10.50
C PHE A 677 -9.37 -17.91 -11.23
N ILE A 678 -8.25 -17.56 -11.87
CA ILE A 678 -8.08 -16.32 -12.64
C ILE A 678 -9.06 -16.28 -13.82
N ARG A 679 -9.13 -17.36 -14.62
CA ARG A 679 -10.03 -17.47 -15.78
C ARG A 679 -11.50 -17.39 -15.38
N SER A 680 -11.90 -18.15 -14.35
CA SER A 680 -13.27 -18.11 -13.80
C SER A 680 -13.64 -16.70 -13.29
N THR A 681 -12.71 -16.03 -12.61
CA THR A 681 -12.91 -14.65 -12.13
C THR A 681 -13.06 -13.65 -13.29
N PHE A 682 -12.36 -13.83 -14.42
CA PHE A 682 -12.59 -13.02 -15.61
C PHE A 682 -13.95 -13.31 -16.26
N PHE A 683 -14.29 -14.59 -16.44
CA PHE A 683 -15.56 -15.01 -17.05
C PHE A 683 -16.78 -14.50 -16.27
N SER A 684 -16.77 -14.64 -14.93
CA SER A 684 -17.79 -14.08 -14.04
C SER A 684 -17.91 -12.55 -14.17
N ARG A 685 -16.78 -11.83 -14.28
CA ARG A 685 -16.78 -10.37 -14.46
C ARG A 685 -17.32 -9.92 -15.82
N SER A 686 -17.19 -10.72 -16.87
CA SER A 686 -17.79 -10.44 -18.19
C SER A 686 -19.29 -10.75 -18.28
N ILE A 687 -19.87 -11.44 -17.29
CA ILE A 687 -21.30 -11.78 -17.25
C ILE A 687 -22.13 -10.75 -16.46
N MET A 688 -21.51 -10.00 -15.54
CA MET A 688 -22.24 -8.97 -14.79
C MET A 688 -22.62 -7.79 -15.70
N PRO A 689 -23.92 -7.40 -15.76
CA PRO A 689 -24.36 -6.30 -16.61
C PRO A 689 -23.81 -4.96 -16.14
N GLU A 690 -23.43 -4.12 -17.09
CA GLU A 690 -23.11 -2.71 -16.85
C GLU A 690 -24.38 -1.83 -16.94
N PHE A 691 -24.42 -0.75 -16.15
CA PHE A 691 -25.60 0.12 -15.96
C PHE A 691 -25.22 1.59 -16.19
N ASP A 692 -25.85 2.28 -17.15
CA ASP A 692 -25.55 3.70 -17.46
C ASP A 692 -26.74 4.64 -17.27
N HIS A 693 -27.97 4.15 -17.42
CA HIS A 693 -29.18 4.96 -17.44
C HIS A 693 -30.25 4.37 -16.53
N LYS A 694 -31.07 5.22 -15.90
CA LYS A 694 -32.09 4.84 -14.88
C LYS A 694 -32.94 3.60 -15.25
N ALA A 695 -33.20 3.37 -16.55
CA ALA A 695 -34.00 2.24 -17.05
C ALA A 695 -33.29 0.87 -16.98
N ASP A 696 -31.95 0.82 -16.98
CA ASP A 696 -31.21 -0.44 -17.02
C ASP A 696 -31.11 -1.12 -15.63
N PHE A 697 -31.61 -0.46 -14.56
CA PHE A 697 -31.55 -0.96 -13.19
C PHE A 697 -32.63 -2.02 -12.96
N LYS A 698 -32.28 -3.27 -13.27
CA LYS A 698 -33.05 -4.44 -12.87
C LYS A 698 -32.55 -4.89 -11.50
N PRO A 699 -33.31 -4.70 -10.40
CA PRO A 699 -32.97 -5.37 -9.15
C PRO A 699 -32.94 -6.88 -9.40
N PHE A 700 -32.03 -7.59 -8.72
CA PHE A 700 -31.98 -9.05 -8.84
C PHE A 700 -33.32 -9.66 -8.39
N PRO A 701 -33.79 -10.75 -9.06
CA PRO A 701 -34.87 -11.56 -8.53
C PRO A 701 -34.56 -11.99 -7.09
N ALA A 702 -35.58 -11.94 -6.23
CA ALA A 702 -35.48 -12.39 -4.85
C ALA A 702 -35.93 -13.85 -4.77
N ASP A 703 -35.03 -14.75 -5.21
CA ASP A 703 -35.12 -16.21 -5.08
C ASP A 703 -34.17 -16.68 -3.95
#